data_AF-A0A4Z2BUA1-F1
#
_entry.id   AF-A0A4Z2BUA1-F1
#
_cell.length_a   1.000
_cell.length_b   1.000
_cell.length_c   1.000
_cell.angle_alpha   90.00
_cell.angle_beta   90.00
_cell.angle_gamma   90.00
#
_symmetry.space_group_name_H-M   'P 1'
#
loop_
_entity.id
_entity.type
_entity.pdbx_description
1 polymer ?
#
loop_
_entity_poly.entity_id
_entity_poly.type
_entity_poly.pdbx_seq_one_letter_code
_entity_poly.pdbx_strand_id
1 'polypeptide(L)'
;MKAKVQSMQNIVSEHEQYLDALRDFNDWLTSAKEELQRWSDLSGDSVSIKRKLSKVQELLDSKQRGRERLNRVQRFGAVARDHTGSGGYEAMEREEAALMSSWEQWERGALQTRASLESTLLHITNSEQELNRRSTQLEQDLQALSQQLQDCHVCLSQAENKNNGEEAVKGWQIAKDTLDELGKAEPITENLKTQLNDLCRFSRDMGAQSDRVSAVIKEYNSLSLQASRECQSKQKQLEQGFRSAFREFQQWLVNAKINTAKCFDVPQNLNEASASLLKIQEFLSDHEQGQSKLNAVLVSGELVCNVTAKEKVEAIQAKMNTAKEDWKNLMTNLHNREMGLQNLVSQMENFEACAEPLQDCLNATEQVVQESSTRLHDLTGKKEELHKLQSVLEELASLEIQLNKLREKAQLLWDEHAAGKGFVHRVAQLSAQYLALTNLTKEKASRIDRIVSEHQLFSQGLKELQNWVADTSHMLHTYCAPTADKNILDSRMIKLEALLTARQEKEIQLKMLITRGESVQRNTSAEGVPVVQKQIQDLKDSWDALLSVSIHCKSQLEGSLSQWTSYQEDVRQFVAWLEHVEESLNPAEKHCPEMRDKTANLSKAKLLYEEVLSHNTLLDTITAKSACISENFVTQLELQDLQERYNAVKDNAMRAVGKAEELVKAHQEYQHGLHTFEDWLEEEQEKLGCYTQLEGEVELLEETLQKLQELQCHCTEGQALLNTLLVSRELVIPWGLPQIEDRRLETLQQEWRLYQAQLVDTRGQLNSSLAKLRQIEQKFQCLDSWLKGMETKAQLRNNRQSDQCH
;
A
#
# COMPACT_ATOMS: atom_id res chain seq x y z
N MET A 1 -22.74 -164.90 -141.15
CA MET A 1 -23.19 -164.63 -139.76
C MET A 1 -22.07 -164.19 -138.81
N LYS A 2 -20.84 -164.75 -138.84
CA LYS A 2 -19.76 -164.38 -137.90
C LYS A 2 -19.33 -162.90 -137.91
N ALA A 3 -19.37 -162.20 -139.05
CA ALA A 3 -18.96 -160.79 -139.12
C ALA A 3 -19.92 -159.77 -138.47
N LYS A 4 -21.21 -160.13 -138.28
CA LYS A 4 -22.22 -159.20 -137.73
C LYS A 4 -22.24 -159.16 -136.20
N VAL A 5 -21.82 -160.24 -135.54
CA VAL A 5 -21.77 -160.34 -134.06
C VAL A 5 -20.61 -159.55 -133.48
N GLN A 6 -19.44 -159.58 -134.14
CA GLN A 6 -18.25 -158.84 -133.69
C GLN A 6 -18.46 -157.31 -133.70
N SER A 7 -19.22 -156.80 -134.67
CA SER A 7 -19.53 -155.37 -134.78
C SER A 7 -20.46 -154.89 -133.65
N MET A 8 -21.49 -155.66 -133.29
CA MET A 8 -22.39 -155.27 -132.18
C MET A 8 -21.70 -155.33 -130.81
N GLN A 9 -20.72 -156.22 -130.61
CA GLN A 9 -19.96 -156.31 -129.36
C GLN A 9 -19.08 -155.08 -129.12
N ASN A 10 -18.52 -154.47 -130.17
CA ASN A 10 -17.73 -153.24 -130.03
C ASN A 10 -18.61 -152.03 -129.65
N ILE A 11 -19.81 -151.92 -130.22
CA ILE A 11 -20.73 -150.80 -129.95
C ILE A 11 -21.22 -150.78 -128.49
N VAL A 12 -21.44 -151.96 -127.91
CA VAL A 12 -21.85 -152.08 -126.49
C VAL A 12 -20.71 -151.66 -125.56
N SER A 13 -19.47 -152.08 -125.85
CA SER A 13 -18.29 -151.68 -125.06
C SER A 13 -18.06 -150.17 -125.08
N GLU A 14 -18.29 -149.52 -126.22
CA GLU A 14 -18.17 -148.05 -126.34
C GLU A 14 -19.18 -147.31 -125.45
N HIS A 15 -20.42 -147.80 -125.32
CA HIS A 15 -21.42 -147.21 -124.43
C HIS A 15 -21.14 -147.45 -122.95
N GLU A 16 -20.63 -148.62 -122.58
CA GLU A 16 -20.23 -148.92 -121.19
C GLU A 16 -19.11 -147.97 -120.74
N GLN A 17 -18.13 -147.69 -121.60
CA GLN A 17 -17.04 -146.75 -121.28
C GLN A 17 -17.52 -145.30 -121.09
N TYR A 18 -18.53 -144.86 -121.84
CA TYR A 18 -19.14 -143.55 -121.66
C TYR A 18 -19.91 -143.44 -120.33
N LEU A 19 -20.73 -144.44 -120.01
CA LEU A 19 -21.51 -144.45 -118.76
C LEU A 19 -20.64 -144.49 -117.51
N ASP A 20 -19.51 -145.20 -117.56
CA ASP A 20 -18.57 -145.21 -116.44
C ASP A 20 -17.82 -143.88 -116.29
N ALA A 21 -17.48 -143.22 -117.40
CA ALA A 21 -16.91 -141.87 -117.35
C ALA A 21 -17.92 -140.86 -116.78
N LEU A 22 -19.20 -140.96 -117.15
CA LEU A 22 -20.28 -140.12 -116.64
C LEU A 22 -20.42 -140.22 -115.11
N ARG A 23 -20.44 -141.45 -114.58
CA ARG A 23 -20.51 -141.69 -113.13
C ARG A 23 -19.32 -141.10 -112.40
N ASP A 24 -18.09 -141.36 -112.86
CA ASP A 24 -16.87 -140.88 -112.20
C ASP A 24 -16.80 -139.34 -112.14
N PHE A 25 -17.29 -138.64 -113.17
CA PHE A 25 -17.36 -137.18 -113.13
C PHE A 25 -18.48 -136.66 -112.22
N ASN A 26 -19.66 -137.27 -112.29
CA ASN A 26 -20.80 -136.85 -111.48
C ASN A 26 -20.58 -137.08 -109.99
N ASP A 27 -19.95 -138.20 -109.60
CA ASP A 27 -19.60 -138.49 -108.21
C ASP A 27 -18.59 -137.46 -107.66
N TRP A 28 -17.58 -137.10 -108.46
CA TRP A 28 -16.63 -136.05 -108.10
C TRP A 28 -17.31 -134.70 -107.93
N LEU A 29 -18.17 -134.33 -108.88
CA LEU A 29 -18.83 -133.03 -108.87
C LEU A 29 -19.81 -132.89 -107.69
N THR A 30 -20.45 -133.99 -107.29
CA THR A 30 -21.36 -134.02 -106.14
C THR A 30 -20.57 -133.86 -104.84
N SER A 31 -19.47 -134.61 -104.67
CA SER A 31 -18.57 -134.49 -103.52
C SER A 31 -17.98 -133.07 -103.38
N ALA A 32 -17.53 -132.48 -104.49
CA ALA A 32 -16.97 -131.13 -104.50
C ALA A 32 -18.01 -130.06 -104.13
N LYS A 33 -19.29 -130.24 -104.49
CA LYS A 33 -20.40 -129.36 -104.09
C LYS A 33 -20.70 -129.46 -102.59
N GLU A 34 -20.71 -130.65 -102.02
CA GLU A 34 -20.94 -130.87 -100.59
C GLU A 34 -19.84 -130.27 -99.72
N GLU A 35 -18.56 -130.46 -100.10
CA GLU A 35 -17.45 -129.87 -99.35
C GLU A 35 -17.48 -128.35 -99.41
N LEU A 36 -17.80 -127.75 -100.56
CA LEU A 36 -17.92 -126.30 -100.67
C LEU A 36 -19.01 -125.74 -99.74
N GLN A 37 -20.12 -126.46 -99.59
CA GLN A 37 -21.23 -126.03 -98.74
C GLN A 37 -20.93 -126.16 -97.24
N ARG A 38 -20.01 -127.05 -96.82
CA ARG A 38 -19.55 -127.11 -95.42
C ARG A 38 -18.71 -125.91 -95.01
N TRP A 39 -18.04 -125.26 -95.96
CA TRP A 39 -17.08 -124.18 -95.70
C TRP A 39 -17.61 -122.80 -96.09
N SER A 40 -18.91 -122.66 -96.32
CA SER A 40 -19.52 -121.42 -96.81
C SER A 40 -20.15 -120.51 -95.76
N ASP A 41 -20.08 -120.86 -94.46
CA ASP A 41 -20.62 -120.03 -93.38
C ASP A 41 -19.64 -118.92 -92.92
N LEU A 42 -20.16 -117.71 -92.77
CA LEU A 42 -19.38 -116.51 -92.41
C LEU A 42 -19.22 -116.30 -90.90
N SER A 43 -19.54 -117.31 -90.09
CA SER A 43 -19.51 -117.25 -88.62
C SER A 43 -18.18 -117.70 -88.02
N GLY A 44 -17.70 -117.02 -86.98
CA GLY A 44 -16.52 -117.40 -86.20
C GLY A 44 -15.60 -116.22 -85.89
N ASP A 45 -14.57 -116.46 -85.09
CA ASP A 45 -13.51 -115.50 -84.78
C ASP A 45 -12.48 -115.40 -85.92
N SER A 46 -11.54 -114.45 -85.80
CA SER A 46 -10.49 -114.20 -86.80
C SER A 46 -9.69 -115.47 -87.16
N VAL A 47 -9.48 -116.37 -86.20
CA VAL A 47 -8.77 -117.64 -86.39
C VAL A 47 -9.62 -118.66 -87.16
N SER A 48 -10.91 -118.74 -86.84
CA SER A 48 -11.85 -119.67 -87.47
C SER A 48 -12.14 -119.29 -88.92
N ILE A 49 -12.34 -118.00 -89.22
CA ILE A 49 -12.58 -117.51 -90.60
C ILE A 49 -11.36 -117.76 -91.50
N LYS A 50 -10.13 -117.51 -91.01
CA LYS A 50 -8.88 -117.83 -91.74
C LYS A 50 -8.79 -119.32 -92.11
N ARG A 51 -9.16 -120.20 -91.18
CA ARG A 51 -9.09 -121.66 -91.39
C ARG A 51 -10.07 -122.12 -92.47
N LYS A 52 -11.28 -121.56 -92.51
CA LYS A 52 -12.31 -121.85 -93.53
C LYS A 52 -11.89 -121.39 -94.93
N LEU A 53 -11.34 -120.18 -95.01
CA LEU A 53 -10.81 -119.58 -96.24
C LEU A 53 -9.75 -120.47 -96.91
N SER A 54 -8.86 -121.04 -96.08
CA SER A 54 -7.83 -121.98 -96.55
C SER A 54 -8.42 -123.27 -97.14
N LYS A 55 -9.55 -123.77 -96.60
CA LYS A 55 -10.22 -124.98 -97.10
C LYS A 55 -11.02 -124.76 -98.38
N VAL A 56 -11.67 -123.61 -98.54
CA VAL A 56 -12.32 -123.23 -99.81
C VAL A 56 -11.28 -123.05 -100.93
N GLN A 57 -10.07 -122.58 -100.59
CA GLN A 57 -8.96 -122.48 -101.55
C GLN A 57 -8.46 -123.86 -102.02
N GLU A 58 -8.30 -124.84 -101.12
CA GLU A 58 -7.94 -126.23 -101.49
C GLU A 58 -8.95 -126.86 -102.46
N LEU A 59 -10.26 -126.58 -102.28
CA LEU A 59 -11.32 -127.05 -103.18
C LEU A 59 -11.19 -126.47 -104.59
N LEU A 60 -10.91 -125.17 -104.71
CA LEU A 60 -10.68 -124.50 -105.98
C LEU A 60 -9.46 -125.06 -106.72
N ASP A 61 -8.42 -125.47 -106.00
CA ASP A 61 -7.22 -126.05 -106.61
C ASP A 61 -7.47 -127.46 -107.20
N SER A 62 -8.52 -128.16 -106.74
CA SER A 62 -8.91 -129.48 -107.28
C SER A 62 -9.66 -129.43 -108.63
N LYS A 63 -10.08 -128.23 -109.05
CA LYS A 63 -10.84 -127.93 -110.28
C LYS A 63 -10.29 -128.60 -111.54
N GLN A 64 -8.96 -128.65 -111.69
CA GLN A 64 -8.27 -129.22 -112.86
C GLN A 64 -8.63 -130.71 -113.04
N ARG A 65 -8.67 -131.48 -111.94
CA ARG A 65 -8.99 -132.91 -111.95
C ARG A 65 -10.45 -133.17 -112.33
N GLY A 66 -11.37 -132.31 -111.91
CA GLY A 66 -12.76 -132.33 -112.37
C GLY A 66 -12.87 -132.08 -113.88
N ARG A 67 -12.14 -131.09 -114.40
CA ARG A 67 -12.15 -130.76 -115.83
C ARG A 67 -11.65 -131.91 -116.70
N GLU A 68 -10.62 -132.62 -116.26
CA GLU A 68 -10.10 -133.81 -116.96
C GLU A 68 -11.12 -134.95 -117.02
N ARG A 69 -11.84 -135.19 -115.92
CA ARG A 69 -12.92 -136.18 -115.86
C ARG A 69 -14.08 -135.83 -116.80
N LEU A 70 -14.47 -134.55 -116.86
CA LEU A 70 -15.49 -134.05 -117.80
C LEU A 70 -15.07 -134.20 -119.27
N ASN A 71 -13.81 -133.92 -119.59
CA ASN A 71 -13.27 -134.13 -120.93
C ASN A 71 -13.27 -135.62 -121.33
N ARG A 72 -13.07 -136.55 -120.38
CA ARG A 72 -13.18 -137.99 -120.62
C ARG A 72 -14.60 -138.40 -120.96
N VAL A 73 -15.60 -137.87 -120.25
CA VAL A 73 -17.02 -138.07 -120.57
C VAL A 73 -17.30 -137.68 -122.02
N GLN A 74 -16.91 -136.46 -122.42
CA GLN A 74 -17.13 -135.95 -123.77
C GLN A 74 -16.46 -136.77 -124.87
N ARG A 75 -15.23 -137.27 -124.61
CA ARG A 75 -14.52 -138.13 -125.57
C ARG A 75 -15.20 -139.46 -125.79
N PHE A 76 -15.53 -140.18 -124.73
CA PHE A 76 -16.20 -141.48 -124.87
C PHE A 76 -17.62 -141.32 -125.40
N GLY A 77 -18.30 -140.23 -125.05
CA GLY A 77 -19.63 -139.92 -125.56
C GLY A 77 -19.65 -139.61 -127.04
N ALA A 78 -18.59 -138.99 -127.58
CA ALA A 78 -18.45 -138.79 -129.03
C ALA A 78 -18.30 -140.11 -129.79
N VAL A 79 -17.49 -141.04 -129.27
CA VAL A 79 -17.27 -142.36 -129.91
C VAL A 79 -18.54 -143.22 -129.87
N ALA A 80 -19.21 -143.30 -128.73
CA ALA A 80 -20.45 -144.05 -128.59
C ALA A 80 -21.58 -143.49 -129.47
N ARG A 81 -21.59 -142.18 -129.74
CA ARG A 81 -22.58 -141.52 -130.59
C ARG A 81 -22.54 -141.96 -132.06
N ASP A 82 -21.37 -142.22 -132.64
CA ASP A 82 -21.20 -142.59 -134.06
C ASP A 82 -21.88 -143.92 -134.43
N HIS A 83 -22.17 -144.77 -133.43
CA HIS A 83 -22.77 -146.09 -133.60
C HIS A 83 -24.20 -146.21 -133.04
N THR A 84 -24.86 -145.09 -132.78
CA THR A 84 -26.17 -145.05 -132.12
C THR A 84 -27.25 -144.44 -133.02
N GLY A 85 -28.49 -144.93 -132.91
CA GLY A 85 -29.63 -144.30 -133.57
C GLY A 85 -29.87 -142.86 -133.07
N SER A 86 -30.51 -142.03 -133.88
CA SER A 86 -30.71 -140.59 -133.61
C SER A 86 -31.30 -140.27 -132.23
N GLY A 87 -32.22 -141.10 -131.71
CA GLY A 87 -32.80 -140.91 -130.38
C GLY A 87 -31.82 -141.11 -129.21
N GLY A 88 -30.80 -141.95 -129.37
CA GLY A 88 -29.76 -142.13 -128.35
C GLY A 88 -28.70 -141.02 -128.40
N TYR A 89 -28.40 -140.49 -129.59
CA TYR A 89 -27.45 -139.40 -129.77
C TYR A 89 -27.84 -138.12 -129.01
N GLU A 90 -29.10 -137.68 -129.15
CA GLU A 90 -29.60 -136.47 -128.48
C GLU A 90 -29.64 -136.61 -126.96
N ALA A 91 -29.86 -137.83 -126.44
CA ALA A 91 -29.88 -138.07 -125.00
C ALA A 91 -28.48 -137.89 -124.38
N MET A 92 -27.44 -138.41 -125.03
CA MET A 92 -26.06 -138.28 -124.59
C MET A 92 -25.55 -136.83 -124.66
N GLU A 93 -25.92 -136.07 -125.70
CA GLU A 93 -25.57 -134.63 -125.76
C GLU A 93 -26.23 -133.82 -124.65
N ARG A 94 -27.51 -134.09 -124.34
CA ARG A 94 -28.21 -133.41 -123.23
C ARG A 94 -27.55 -133.70 -121.88
N GLU A 95 -27.10 -134.93 -121.66
CA GLU A 95 -26.47 -135.34 -120.40
C GLU A 95 -25.07 -134.72 -120.22
N GLU A 96 -24.26 -134.68 -121.28
CA GLU A 96 -22.98 -133.97 -121.28
C GLU A 96 -23.13 -132.46 -121.05
N ALA A 97 -24.11 -131.82 -121.69
CA ALA A 97 -24.37 -130.39 -121.51
C ALA A 97 -24.83 -130.06 -120.09
N ALA A 98 -25.66 -130.92 -119.47
CA ALA A 98 -26.10 -130.76 -118.09
C ALA A 98 -24.92 -130.85 -117.09
N LEU A 99 -23.99 -131.78 -117.30
CA LEU A 99 -22.80 -131.92 -116.47
C LEU A 99 -21.82 -130.75 -116.62
N MET A 100 -21.62 -130.24 -117.84
CA MET A 100 -20.87 -129.01 -118.08
C MET A 100 -21.45 -127.82 -117.31
N SER A 101 -22.77 -127.61 -117.40
CA SER A 101 -23.45 -126.52 -116.68
C SER A 101 -23.31 -126.66 -115.16
N SER A 102 -23.48 -127.88 -114.64
CA SER A 102 -23.36 -128.19 -113.22
C SER A 102 -21.96 -127.91 -112.66
N TRP A 103 -20.91 -128.13 -113.47
CA TRP A 103 -19.52 -127.83 -113.14
C TRP A 103 -19.21 -126.34 -113.10
N GLU A 104 -19.64 -125.60 -114.13
CA GLU A 104 -19.47 -124.14 -114.18
C GLU A 104 -20.20 -123.44 -113.02
N GLN A 105 -21.31 -124.01 -112.56
CA GLN A 105 -22.08 -123.47 -111.43
C GLN A 105 -21.37 -123.70 -110.09
N TRP A 106 -20.76 -124.88 -109.87
CA TRP A 106 -19.95 -125.15 -108.69
C TRP A 106 -18.73 -124.21 -108.62
N GLU A 107 -18.03 -124.05 -109.73
CA GLU A 107 -16.84 -123.22 -109.81
C GLU A 107 -17.12 -121.75 -109.45
N ARG A 108 -18.23 -121.19 -109.94
CA ARG A 108 -18.65 -119.83 -109.56
C ARG A 108 -18.99 -119.72 -108.07
N GLY A 109 -19.69 -120.71 -107.51
CA GLY A 109 -20.04 -120.73 -106.08
C GLY A 109 -18.82 -120.76 -105.16
N ALA A 110 -17.76 -121.47 -105.56
CA ALA A 110 -16.54 -121.59 -104.78
C ALA A 110 -15.77 -120.27 -104.71
N LEU A 111 -15.64 -119.57 -105.84
CA LEU A 111 -14.98 -118.27 -105.89
C LEU A 111 -15.71 -117.19 -105.07
N GLN A 112 -17.04 -117.20 -105.08
CA GLN A 112 -17.84 -116.21 -104.34
C GLN A 112 -17.73 -116.40 -102.82
N THR A 113 -17.72 -117.65 -102.36
CA THR A 113 -17.57 -118.00 -100.94
C THR A 113 -16.24 -117.52 -100.36
N ARG A 114 -15.15 -117.66 -101.12
CA ARG A 114 -13.82 -117.16 -100.72
C ARG A 114 -13.83 -115.64 -100.48
N ALA A 115 -14.38 -114.87 -101.42
CA ALA A 115 -14.40 -113.41 -101.32
C ALA A 115 -15.18 -112.91 -100.09
N SER A 116 -16.30 -113.58 -99.74
CA SER A 116 -17.09 -113.23 -98.56
C SER A 116 -16.36 -113.51 -97.24
N LEU A 117 -15.57 -114.59 -97.16
CA LEU A 117 -14.74 -114.90 -95.99
C LEU A 117 -13.57 -113.91 -95.83
N GLU A 118 -12.95 -113.46 -96.92
CA GLU A 118 -11.87 -112.46 -96.90
C GLU A 118 -12.35 -111.10 -96.35
N SER A 119 -13.53 -110.65 -96.75
CA SER A 119 -14.10 -109.38 -96.29
C SER A 119 -14.42 -109.38 -94.79
N THR A 120 -14.94 -110.49 -94.27
CA THR A 120 -15.32 -110.62 -92.86
C THR A 120 -14.10 -110.58 -91.92
N LEU A 121 -12.98 -111.20 -92.35
CA LEU A 121 -11.73 -111.21 -91.59
C LEU A 121 -11.11 -109.82 -91.42
N LEU A 122 -11.18 -109.00 -92.49
CA LEU A 122 -10.66 -107.63 -92.48
C LEU A 122 -11.41 -106.74 -91.47
N HIS A 123 -12.73 -106.88 -91.41
CA HIS A 123 -13.57 -106.10 -90.49
C HIS A 123 -13.27 -106.40 -89.01
N ILE A 124 -13.14 -107.68 -88.64
CA ILE A 124 -12.83 -108.09 -87.26
C ILE A 124 -11.45 -107.55 -86.83
N THR A 125 -10.44 -107.67 -87.69
CA THR A 125 -9.06 -107.25 -87.37
C THR A 125 -8.93 -105.73 -87.16
N ASN A 126 -9.65 -104.92 -87.94
CA ASN A 126 -9.67 -103.46 -87.76
C ASN A 126 -10.35 -103.05 -86.44
N SER A 127 -11.38 -103.77 -86.02
CA SER A 127 -12.09 -103.46 -84.77
C SER A 127 -11.27 -103.75 -83.51
N GLU A 128 -10.43 -104.78 -83.51
CA GLU A 128 -9.54 -105.13 -82.38
C GLU A 128 -8.39 -104.12 -82.20
N GLN A 129 -7.85 -103.57 -83.28
CA GLN A 129 -6.76 -102.58 -83.23
C GLN A 129 -7.21 -101.24 -82.63
N GLU A 130 -8.41 -100.77 -82.98
CA GLU A 130 -8.94 -99.50 -82.46
C GLU A 130 -9.31 -99.59 -80.97
N LEU A 131 -9.77 -100.76 -80.49
CA LEU A 131 -10.01 -101.02 -79.07
C LEU A 131 -8.70 -100.92 -78.26
N ASN A 132 -7.62 -101.56 -78.73
CA ASN A 132 -6.33 -101.50 -78.06
C ASN A 132 -5.73 -100.08 -78.03
N ARG A 133 -5.84 -99.32 -79.14
CA ARG A 133 -5.35 -97.93 -79.21
C ARG A 133 -6.07 -97.01 -78.22
N ARG A 134 -7.38 -97.18 -78.05
CA ARG A 134 -8.17 -96.38 -77.10
C ARG A 134 -7.92 -96.80 -75.65
N SER A 135 -7.71 -98.08 -75.38
CA SER A 135 -7.38 -98.58 -74.04
C SER A 135 -6.03 -98.07 -73.54
N THR A 136 -5.00 -98.06 -74.40
CA THR A 136 -3.67 -97.53 -74.03
C THR A 136 -3.68 -96.02 -73.82
N GLN A 137 -4.48 -95.27 -74.59
CA GLN A 137 -4.64 -93.83 -74.36
C GLN A 137 -5.30 -93.54 -73.00
N LEU A 138 -6.36 -94.27 -72.63
CA LEU A 138 -7.01 -94.13 -71.33
C LEU A 138 -6.03 -94.43 -70.18
N GLU A 139 -5.17 -95.44 -70.33
CA GLU A 139 -4.17 -95.80 -69.32
C GLU A 139 -3.07 -94.74 -69.15
N GLN A 140 -2.63 -94.11 -70.25
CA GLN A 140 -1.67 -93.01 -70.21
C GLN A 140 -2.24 -91.78 -69.51
N ASP A 141 -3.47 -91.40 -69.84
CA ASP A 141 -4.14 -90.24 -69.23
C ASP A 141 -4.47 -90.50 -67.75
N LEU A 142 -4.82 -91.74 -67.39
CA LEU A 142 -4.99 -92.17 -65.99
C LEU A 142 -3.69 -92.06 -65.19
N GLN A 143 -2.57 -92.49 -65.77
CA GLN A 143 -1.27 -92.45 -65.09
C GLN A 143 -0.75 -91.01 -64.95
N ALA A 144 -0.97 -90.16 -65.97
CA ALA A 144 -0.63 -88.74 -65.92
C ALA A 144 -1.44 -88.00 -64.83
N LEU A 145 -2.75 -88.21 -64.76
CA LEU A 145 -3.58 -87.59 -63.73
C LEU A 145 -3.25 -88.14 -62.34
N SER A 146 -3.01 -89.44 -62.21
CA SER A 146 -2.63 -90.05 -60.92
C SER A 146 -1.31 -89.50 -60.38
N GLN A 147 -0.31 -89.26 -61.24
CA GLN A 147 0.94 -88.61 -60.83
C GLN A 147 0.71 -87.15 -60.42
N GLN A 148 -0.09 -86.39 -61.18
CA GLN A 148 -0.42 -85.01 -60.83
C GLN A 148 -1.18 -84.91 -59.48
N LEU A 149 -2.10 -85.82 -59.20
CA LEU A 149 -2.81 -85.88 -57.92
C LEU A 149 -1.87 -86.25 -56.76
N GLN A 150 -0.91 -87.15 -56.99
CA GLN A 150 0.10 -87.50 -55.99
C GLN A 150 0.99 -86.30 -55.64
N ASP A 151 1.41 -85.52 -56.64
CA ASP A 151 2.19 -84.30 -56.43
C ASP A 151 1.36 -83.25 -55.65
N CYS A 152 0.08 -83.10 -55.99
CA CYS A 152 -0.86 -82.25 -55.24
C CYS A 152 -1.04 -82.70 -53.79
N HIS A 153 -1.11 -84.01 -53.54
CA HIS A 153 -1.20 -84.57 -52.18
C HIS A 153 0.04 -84.24 -51.34
N VAL A 154 1.25 -84.34 -51.93
CA VAL A 154 2.49 -83.96 -51.26
C VAL A 154 2.49 -82.46 -50.93
N CYS A 155 2.10 -81.60 -51.87
CA CYS A 155 1.98 -80.16 -51.63
C CYS A 155 1.00 -79.83 -50.50
N LEU A 156 -0.17 -80.47 -50.45
CA LEU A 156 -1.16 -80.26 -49.38
C LEU A 156 -0.65 -80.71 -48.00
N SER A 157 0.03 -81.85 -47.92
CA SER A 157 0.63 -82.32 -46.66
C SER A 157 1.69 -81.34 -46.12
N GLN A 158 2.40 -80.62 -47.01
CA GLN A 158 3.35 -79.58 -46.61
C GLN A 158 2.65 -78.30 -46.15
N ALA A 159 1.47 -77.98 -46.67
CA ALA A 159 0.65 -76.85 -46.25
C ALA A 159 0.03 -77.06 -44.85
N GLU A 160 -0.40 -78.28 -44.54
CA GLU A 160 -1.00 -78.64 -43.24
C GLU A 160 -0.04 -78.39 -42.06
N ASN A 161 1.25 -78.66 -42.25
CA ASN A 161 2.28 -78.50 -41.22
C ASN A 161 2.64 -77.02 -40.92
N LYS A 162 2.20 -76.08 -41.74
CA LYS A 162 2.56 -74.65 -41.63
C LYS A 162 1.42 -73.84 -41.02
N ASN A 163 1.43 -73.65 -39.70
CA ASN A 163 0.27 -73.16 -38.93
C ASN A 163 0.40 -71.77 -38.32
N ASN A 164 1.59 -71.16 -38.28
CA ASN A 164 1.81 -69.95 -37.48
C ASN A 164 2.32 -68.77 -38.30
N GLY A 165 1.71 -67.59 -38.15
CA GLY A 165 2.20 -66.32 -38.70
C GLY A 165 2.50 -66.36 -40.21
N GLU A 166 3.74 -66.05 -40.59
CA GLU A 166 4.21 -66.13 -41.98
C GLU A 166 4.18 -67.55 -42.55
N GLU A 167 4.34 -68.58 -41.72
CA GLU A 167 4.23 -69.96 -42.18
C GLU A 167 2.79 -70.28 -42.57
N ALA A 168 1.79 -69.75 -41.85
CA ALA A 168 0.39 -69.91 -42.23
C ALA A 168 0.08 -69.25 -43.59
N VAL A 169 0.71 -68.10 -43.91
CA VAL A 169 0.62 -67.46 -45.24
C VAL A 169 1.27 -68.35 -46.31
N LYS A 170 2.45 -68.90 -46.04
CA LYS A 170 3.13 -69.84 -46.95
C LYS A 170 2.31 -71.13 -47.15
N GLY A 171 1.69 -71.64 -46.08
CA GLY A 171 0.79 -72.80 -46.14
C GLY A 171 -0.46 -72.51 -46.95
N TRP A 172 -1.05 -71.32 -46.78
CA TRP A 172 -2.16 -70.86 -47.61
C TRP A 172 -1.77 -70.73 -49.08
N GLN A 173 -0.59 -70.16 -49.38
CA GLN A 173 -0.11 -70.01 -50.76
C GLN A 173 0.08 -71.39 -51.43
N ILE A 174 0.69 -72.35 -50.73
CA ILE A 174 0.85 -73.71 -51.25
C ILE A 174 -0.51 -74.38 -51.49
N ALA A 175 -1.46 -74.23 -50.55
CA ALA A 175 -2.82 -74.77 -50.71
C ALA A 175 -3.56 -74.09 -51.87
N LYS A 176 -3.35 -72.78 -52.09
CA LYS A 176 -3.96 -72.00 -53.17
C LYS A 176 -3.38 -72.37 -54.53
N ASP A 177 -2.06 -72.48 -54.64
CA ASP A 177 -1.37 -72.93 -55.84
C ASP A 177 -1.78 -74.38 -56.19
N THR A 178 -1.91 -75.25 -55.18
CA THR A 178 -2.38 -76.63 -55.38
C THR A 178 -3.84 -76.66 -55.86
N LEU A 179 -4.70 -75.78 -55.33
CA LEU A 179 -6.09 -75.64 -55.77
C LEU A 179 -6.18 -75.14 -57.22
N ASP A 180 -5.29 -74.22 -57.62
CA ASP A 180 -5.21 -73.72 -59.00
C ASP A 180 -4.67 -74.80 -59.96
N GLU A 181 -3.69 -75.61 -59.55
CA GLU A 181 -3.23 -76.79 -60.31
C GLU A 181 -4.31 -77.87 -60.44
N LEU A 182 -5.08 -78.14 -59.39
CA LEU A 182 -6.26 -79.01 -59.46
C LEU A 182 -7.34 -78.42 -60.39
N GLY A 183 -7.47 -77.09 -60.46
CA GLY A 183 -8.32 -76.44 -61.46
C GLY A 183 -7.88 -76.75 -62.90
N LYS A 184 -6.58 -76.84 -63.17
CA LYS A 184 -6.03 -77.22 -64.49
C LYS A 184 -6.22 -78.71 -64.80
N ALA A 185 -6.35 -79.56 -63.78
CA ALA A 185 -6.60 -80.99 -63.92
C ALA A 185 -8.09 -81.34 -64.15
N GLU A 186 -9.01 -80.41 -63.91
CA GLU A 186 -10.46 -80.56 -64.15
C GLU A 186 -10.80 -81.04 -65.59
N PRO A 187 -10.30 -80.42 -66.68
CA PRO A 187 -10.56 -80.89 -68.04
C PRO A 187 -10.04 -82.31 -68.32
N ILE A 188 -8.97 -82.74 -67.63
CA ILE A 188 -8.43 -84.11 -67.76
C ILE A 188 -9.39 -85.11 -67.09
N THR A 189 -9.99 -84.76 -65.95
CA THR A 189 -11.01 -85.61 -65.31
C THR A 189 -12.27 -85.78 -66.15
N GLU A 190 -12.72 -84.72 -66.84
CA GLU A 190 -13.85 -84.79 -67.77
C GLU A 190 -13.50 -85.60 -69.03
N ASN A 191 -12.27 -85.46 -69.56
CA ASN A 191 -11.78 -86.26 -70.69
C ASN A 191 -11.67 -87.76 -70.35
N LEU A 192 -11.27 -88.13 -69.14
CA LEU A 192 -11.26 -89.53 -68.69
C LEU A 192 -12.67 -90.13 -68.63
N LYS A 193 -13.68 -89.33 -68.22
CA LYS A 193 -15.10 -89.76 -68.24
C LYS A 193 -15.59 -90.01 -69.67
N THR A 194 -15.23 -89.13 -70.62
CA THR A 194 -15.64 -89.29 -72.03
C THR A 194 -14.93 -90.47 -72.70
N GLN A 195 -13.62 -90.65 -72.47
CA GLN A 195 -12.85 -91.79 -72.98
C GLN A 195 -13.36 -93.14 -72.44
N LEU A 196 -13.71 -93.21 -71.15
CA LEU A 196 -14.31 -94.41 -70.56
C LEU A 196 -15.68 -94.72 -71.18
N ASN A 197 -16.53 -93.71 -71.37
CA ASN A 197 -17.84 -93.87 -72.03
C ASN A 197 -17.71 -94.37 -73.48
N ASP A 198 -16.71 -93.91 -74.22
CA ASP A 198 -16.45 -94.36 -75.58
C ASP A 198 -15.94 -95.81 -75.64
N LEU A 199 -15.11 -96.23 -74.69
CA LEU A 199 -14.61 -97.62 -74.59
C LEU A 199 -15.71 -98.62 -74.22
N CYS A 200 -16.69 -98.21 -73.40
CA CYS A 200 -17.87 -99.02 -73.07
C CYS A 200 -18.73 -99.42 -74.28
N ARG A 201 -18.57 -98.76 -75.44
CA ARG A 201 -19.28 -99.14 -76.69
C ARG A 201 -18.68 -100.36 -77.39
N PHE A 202 -17.42 -100.73 -77.09
CA PHE A 202 -16.69 -101.78 -77.80
C PHE A 202 -16.57 -103.10 -77.02
N SER A 203 -16.68 -103.08 -75.67
CA SER A 203 -16.55 -104.27 -74.81
C SER A 203 -17.51 -104.23 -73.62
N ARG A 204 -18.02 -105.40 -73.20
CA ARG A 204 -18.89 -105.56 -72.01
C ARG A 204 -18.15 -105.85 -70.72
N ASP A 205 -16.85 -106.11 -70.75
CA ASP A 205 -16.05 -106.45 -69.56
C ASP A 205 -15.00 -105.35 -69.28
N MET A 206 -15.41 -104.32 -68.55
CA MET A 206 -14.62 -103.09 -68.30
C MET A 206 -14.57 -102.67 -66.82
N GLY A 207 -14.95 -103.56 -65.88
CA GLY A 207 -15.08 -103.23 -64.44
C GLY A 207 -13.81 -102.61 -63.84
N ALA A 208 -12.63 -103.20 -64.12
CA ALA A 208 -11.37 -102.75 -63.56
C ALA A 208 -10.93 -101.33 -64.01
N GLN A 209 -11.25 -100.92 -65.24
CA GLN A 209 -10.90 -99.57 -65.74
C GLN A 209 -11.90 -98.51 -65.26
N SER A 210 -13.19 -98.87 -65.14
CA SER A 210 -14.22 -98.00 -64.57
C SER A 210 -13.99 -97.70 -63.09
N ASP A 211 -13.59 -98.70 -62.32
CA ASP A 211 -13.24 -98.55 -60.90
C ASP A 211 -12.02 -97.62 -60.71
N ARG A 212 -11.00 -97.74 -61.57
CA ARG A 212 -9.80 -96.90 -61.53
C ARG A 212 -10.09 -95.44 -61.90
N VAL A 213 -10.84 -95.17 -62.97
CA VAL A 213 -11.27 -93.80 -63.33
C VAL A 213 -12.09 -93.17 -62.21
N SER A 214 -13.01 -93.94 -61.61
CA SER A 214 -13.82 -93.48 -60.49
C SER A 214 -12.99 -93.21 -59.23
N ALA A 215 -11.97 -94.02 -58.95
CA ALA A 215 -11.05 -93.82 -57.83
C ALA A 215 -10.25 -92.53 -57.98
N VAL A 216 -9.65 -92.27 -59.15
CA VAL A 216 -8.88 -91.06 -59.44
C VAL A 216 -9.76 -89.80 -59.42
N ILE A 217 -11.01 -89.88 -59.91
CA ILE A 217 -11.97 -88.77 -59.81
C ILE A 217 -12.40 -88.50 -58.36
N LYS A 218 -12.59 -89.54 -57.54
CA LYS A 218 -12.87 -89.37 -56.11
C LYS A 218 -11.69 -88.73 -55.38
N GLU A 219 -10.47 -89.15 -55.71
CA GLU A 219 -9.24 -88.58 -55.17
C GLU A 219 -9.07 -87.11 -55.56
N TYR A 220 -9.29 -86.75 -56.83
CA TYR A 220 -9.34 -85.37 -57.31
C TYR A 220 -10.33 -84.50 -56.52
N ASN A 221 -11.58 -84.96 -56.37
CA ASN A 221 -12.61 -84.21 -55.65
C ASN A 221 -12.28 -84.08 -54.15
N SER A 222 -11.70 -85.13 -53.56
CA SER A 222 -11.24 -85.11 -52.16
C SER A 222 -10.11 -84.09 -51.97
N LEU A 223 -9.10 -84.10 -52.83
CA LEU A 223 -7.96 -83.19 -52.77
C LEU A 223 -8.37 -81.74 -53.06
N SER A 224 -9.28 -81.51 -54.00
CA SER A 224 -9.83 -80.17 -54.29
C SER A 224 -10.61 -79.60 -53.09
N LEU A 225 -11.44 -80.44 -52.46
CA LEU A 225 -12.14 -80.06 -51.24
C LEU A 225 -11.18 -79.82 -50.07
N GLN A 226 -10.14 -80.66 -49.92
CA GLN A 226 -9.12 -80.52 -48.87
C GLN A 226 -8.30 -79.24 -49.07
N ALA A 227 -7.85 -78.95 -50.29
CA ALA A 227 -7.15 -77.71 -50.64
C ALA A 227 -8.00 -76.45 -50.37
N SER A 228 -9.29 -76.51 -50.71
CA SER A 228 -10.23 -75.43 -50.45
C SER A 228 -10.46 -75.20 -48.96
N ARG A 229 -10.62 -76.29 -48.20
CA ARG A 229 -10.77 -76.25 -46.74
C ARG A 229 -9.52 -75.72 -46.06
N GLU A 230 -8.33 -76.13 -46.48
CA GLU A 230 -7.07 -75.61 -45.95
C GLU A 230 -6.91 -74.11 -46.24
N CYS A 231 -7.19 -73.66 -47.47
CA CYS A 231 -7.19 -72.22 -47.78
C CYS A 231 -8.15 -71.44 -46.86
N GLN A 232 -9.39 -71.92 -46.68
CA GLN A 232 -10.35 -71.26 -45.81
C GLN A 232 -9.97 -71.31 -44.32
N SER A 233 -9.37 -72.42 -43.87
CA SER A 233 -8.93 -72.64 -42.49
C SER A 233 -7.81 -71.66 -42.13
N LYS A 234 -6.74 -71.62 -42.94
CA LYS A 234 -5.61 -70.70 -42.74
C LYS A 234 -6.02 -69.24 -42.83
N GLN A 235 -6.90 -68.90 -43.79
CA GLN A 235 -7.43 -67.55 -43.90
C GLN A 235 -8.24 -67.15 -42.65
N LYS A 236 -9.14 -68.02 -42.16
CA LYS A 236 -9.91 -67.74 -40.93
C LYS A 236 -9.01 -67.61 -39.70
N GLN A 237 -7.98 -68.43 -39.59
CA GLN A 237 -7.01 -68.39 -38.49
C GLN A 237 -6.25 -67.06 -38.47
N LEU A 238 -5.76 -66.60 -39.63
CA LEU A 238 -5.08 -65.31 -39.78
C LEU A 238 -6.04 -64.13 -39.52
N GLU A 239 -7.27 -64.17 -40.05
CA GLU A 239 -8.32 -63.18 -39.76
C GLU A 239 -8.66 -63.11 -38.26
N GLN A 240 -8.68 -64.25 -37.56
CA GLN A 240 -8.92 -64.32 -36.12
C GLN A 240 -7.75 -63.73 -35.33
N GLY A 241 -6.50 -64.02 -35.72
CA GLY A 241 -5.30 -63.44 -35.12
C GLY A 241 -5.25 -61.91 -35.25
N PHE A 242 -5.64 -61.37 -36.41
CA PHE A 242 -5.79 -59.93 -36.59
C PHE A 242 -6.91 -59.34 -35.71
N ARG A 243 -8.06 -60.01 -35.63
CA ARG A 243 -9.17 -59.55 -34.77
C ARG A 243 -8.80 -59.54 -33.29
N SER A 244 -8.05 -60.53 -32.80
CA SER A 244 -7.59 -60.55 -31.41
C SER A 244 -6.57 -59.45 -31.15
N ALA A 245 -5.55 -59.30 -32.01
CA ALA A 245 -4.56 -58.24 -31.89
C ALA A 245 -5.22 -56.84 -31.90
N PHE A 246 -6.16 -56.61 -32.82
CA PHE A 246 -6.89 -55.34 -32.92
C PHE A 246 -7.73 -55.06 -31.66
N ARG A 247 -8.42 -56.08 -31.12
CA ARG A 247 -9.19 -55.95 -29.89
C ARG A 247 -8.30 -55.63 -28.69
N GLU A 248 -7.16 -56.30 -28.57
CA GLU A 248 -6.21 -56.05 -27.49
C GLU A 248 -5.63 -54.63 -27.53
N PHE A 249 -5.29 -54.14 -28.73
CA PHE A 249 -4.86 -52.75 -28.91
C PHE A 249 -5.97 -51.76 -28.52
N GLN A 250 -7.21 -51.98 -28.98
CA GLN A 250 -8.34 -51.10 -28.63
C GLN A 250 -8.64 -51.12 -27.12
N GLN A 251 -8.59 -52.29 -26.47
CA GLN A 251 -8.75 -52.40 -25.02
C GLN A 251 -7.67 -51.62 -24.28
N TRP A 252 -6.41 -51.79 -24.70
CA TRP A 252 -5.29 -51.04 -24.15
C TRP A 252 -5.48 -49.53 -24.34
N LEU A 253 -5.91 -49.09 -25.53
CA LEU A 253 -6.15 -47.68 -25.85
C LEU A 253 -7.21 -47.06 -24.93
N VAL A 254 -8.32 -47.79 -24.68
CA VAL A 254 -9.37 -47.34 -23.76
C VAL A 254 -8.82 -47.24 -22.33
N ASN A 255 -8.08 -48.24 -21.86
CA ASN A 255 -7.48 -48.21 -20.53
C ASN A 255 -6.47 -47.06 -20.37
N ALA A 256 -5.66 -46.80 -21.40
CA ALA A 256 -4.73 -45.67 -21.45
C ALA A 256 -5.47 -44.33 -21.33
N LYS A 257 -6.55 -44.15 -22.12
CA LYS A 257 -7.40 -42.96 -22.06
C LYS A 257 -8.04 -42.79 -20.68
N ILE A 258 -8.54 -43.86 -20.05
CA ILE A 258 -9.14 -43.81 -18.71
C ILE A 258 -8.09 -43.47 -17.65
N ASN A 259 -6.90 -44.08 -17.69
CA ASN A 259 -5.85 -43.84 -16.70
C ASN A 259 -5.35 -42.39 -16.74
N THR A 260 -5.26 -41.82 -17.95
CA THR A 260 -4.79 -40.44 -18.17
C THR A 260 -5.90 -39.39 -18.09
N ALA A 261 -7.18 -39.78 -18.06
CA ALA A 261 -8.32 -38.85 -18.11
C ALA A 261 -8.26 -37.74 -17.04
N LYS A 262 -7.97 -38.07 -15.78
CA LYS A 262 -7.88 -37.08 -14.69
C LYS A 262 -6.79 -36.04 -14.90
N CYS A 263 -5.73 -36.37 -15.64
CA CYS A 263 -4.66 -35.42 -15.93
C CYS A 263 -5.11 -34.32 -16.89
N PHE A 264 -6.26 -34.45 -17.56
CA PHE A 264 -6.85 -33.43 -18.42
C PHE A 264 -7.81 -32.49 -17.67
N ASP A 265 -8.13 -32.78 -16.40
CA ASP A 265 -8.91 -31.86 -15.58
C ASP A 265 -8.09 -30.59 -15.27
N VAL A 266 -8.80 -29.49 -15.00
CA VAL A 266 -8.19 -28.20 -14.63
C VAL A 266 -7.64 -28.31 -13.19
N PRO A 267 -6.31 -28.21 -12.98
CA PRO A 267 -5.72 -28.31 -11.66
C PRO A 267 -6.14 -27.15 -10.74
N GLN A 268 -6.43 -27.43 -9.47
CA GLN A 268 -6.82 -26.39 -8.51
C GLN A 268 -5.64 -25.75 -7.79
N ASN A 269 -4.49 -26.43 -7.72
CA ASN A 269 -3.28 -26.00 -7.02
C ASN A 269 -2.03 -26.60 -7.67
N LEU A 270 -0.85 -26.10 -7.28
CA LEU A 270 0.44 -26.52 -7.84
C LEU A 270 0.67 -28.03 -7.68
N ASN A 271 0.30 -28.59 -6.54
CA ASN A 271 0.49 -30.02 -6.25
C ASN A 271 -0.31 -30.92 -7.22
N GLU A 272 -1.56 -30.56 -7.53
CA GLU A 272 -2.38 -31.30 -8.50
C GLU A 272 -1.84 -31.21 -9.93
N ALA A 273 -1.32 -30.04 -10.34
CA ALA A 273 -0.72 -29.85 -11.66
C ALA A 273 0.56 -30.68 -11.80
N SER A 274 1.46 -30.63 -10.81
CA SER A 274 2.70 -31.40 -10.78
C SER A 274 2.45 -32.91 -10.72
N ALA A 275 1.47 -33.37 -9.93
CA ALA A 275 1.09 -34.79 -9.89
C ALA A 275 0.52 -35.28 -11.23
N SER A 276 -0.30 -34.47 -11.89
CA SER A 276 -0.85 -34.79 -13.21
C SER A 276 0.23 -34.85 -14.28
N LEU A 277 1.23 -33.95 -14.22
CA LEU A 277 2.38 -33.93 -15.11
C LEU A 277 3.23 -35.18 -14.94
N LEU A 278 3.63 -35.49 -13.70
CA LEU A 278 4.41 -36.69 -13.38
C LEU A 278 3.72 -37.95 -13.91
N LYS A 279 2.39 -38.06 -13.71
CA LYS A 279 1.63 -39.21 -14.18
C LYS A 279 1.61 -39.35 -15.71
N ILE A 280 1.54 -38.24 -16.46
CA ILE A 280 1.65 -38.27 -17.93
C ILE A 280 3.08 -38.66 -18.35
N GLN A 281 4.10 -38.14 -17.67
CA GLN A 281 5.50 -38.46 -17.97
C GLN A 281 5.82 -39.94 -17.72
N GLU A 282 5.34 -40.49 -16.60
CA GLU A 282 5.43 -41.93 -16.31
C GLU A 282 4.76 -42.74 -17.43
N PHE A 283 3.54 -42.37 -17.84
CA PHE A 283 2.83 -43.07 -18.91
C PHE A 283 3.56 -42.99 -20.26
N LEU A 284 4.12 -41.83 -20.61
CA LEU A 284 4.90 -41.63 -21.84
C LEU A 284 6.22 -42.42 -21.81
N SER A 285 6.84 -42.57 -20.63
CA SER A 285 8.07 -43.34 -20.48
C SER A 285 7.87 -44.85 -20.67
N ASP A 286 6.67 -45.38 -20.36
CA ASP A 286 6.30 -46.80 -20.52
C ASP A 286 5.45 -47.07 -21.78
N HIS A 287 5.64 -46.27 -22.82
CA HIS A 287 4.86 -46.38 -24.06
C HIS A 287 5.13 -47.66 -24.89
N GLU A 288 6.18 -48.41 -24.56
CA GLU A 288 6.61 -49.60 -25.30
C GLU A 288 5.50 -50.66 -25.38
N GLN A 289 4.71 -50.83 -24.33
CA GLN A 289 3.63 -51.81 -24.29
C GLN A 289 2.53 -51.50 -25.32
N GLY A 290 2.19 -50.22 -25.50
CA GLY A 290 1.22 -49.77 -26.49
C GLY A 290 1.76 -49.87 -27.92
N GLN A 291 3.03 -49.49 -28.12
CA GLN A 291 3.71 -49.60 -29.41
C GLN A 291 3.82 -51.06 -29.87
N SER A 292 4.13 -51.98 -28.95
CA SER A 292 4.18 -53.42 -29.21
C SER A 292 2.82 -53.97 -29.65
N LYS A 293 1.73 -53.57 -28.97
CA LYS A 293 0.35 -53.94 -29.35
C LYS A 293 -0.05 -53.38 -30.71
N LEU A 294 0.34 -52.14 -31.04
CA LEU A 294 0.14 -51.58 -32.39
C LEU A 294 0.91 -52.38 -33.45
N ASN A 295 2.19 -52.67 -33.20
CA ASN A 295 3.01 -53.46 -34.12
C ASN A 295 2.41 -54.86 -34.36
N ALA A 296 1.85 -55.50 -33.32
CA ALA A 296 1.15 -56.77 -33.47
C ALA A 296 -0.09 -56.67 -34.39
N VAL A 297 -0.85 -55.58 -34.33
CA VAL A 297 -1.96 -55.29 -35.27
C VAL A 297 -1.44 -55.10 -36.69
N LEU A 298 -0.31 -54.42 -36.87
CA LEU A 298 0.26 -54.17 -38.18
C LEU A 298 0.78 -55.46 -38.82
N VAL A 299 1.58 -56.23 -38.08
CA VAL A 299 2.13 -57.51 -38.55
C VAL A 299 1.00 -58.49 -38.85
N SER A 300 0.03 -58.66 -37.93
CA SER A 300 -1.11 -59.56 -38.20
C SER A 300 -1.95 -59.07 -39.38
N GLY A 301 -2.17 -57.77 -39.52
CA GLY A 301 -2.92 -57.18 -40.63
C GLY A 301 -2.25 -57.40 -42.00
N GLU A 302 -0.92 -57.20 -42.09
CA GLU A 302 -0.13 -57.50 -43.30
C GLU A 302 -0.23 -58.98 -43.69
N LEU A 303 -0.16 -59.90 -42.72
CA LEU A 303 -0.32 -61.33 -42.96
C LEU A 303 -1.71 -61.69 -43.51
N VAL A 304 -2.78 -61.04 -43.02
CA VAL A 304 -4.14 -61.25 -43.57
C VAL A 304 -4.26 -60.65 -44.98
N CYS A 305 -3.66 -59.49 -45.24
CA CYS A 305 -3.69 -58.87 -46.56
C CYS A 305 -3.07 -59.77 -47.65
N ASN A 306 -2.05 -60.56 -47.30
CA ASN A 306 -1.39 -61.49 -48.23
C ASN A 306 -2.24 -62.71 -48.63
N VAL A 307 -3.30 -63.04 -47.88
CA VAL A 307 -4.13 -64.25 -48.08
C VAL A 307 -5.59 -63.96 -48.44
N THR A 308 -5.92 -62.69 -48.73
CA THR A 308 -7.33 -62.27 -48.91
C THR A 308 -7.54 -61.57 -50.26
N ALA A 309 -8.76 -61.64 -50.78
CA ALA A 309 -9.16 -60.93 -52.00
C ALA A 309 -9.03 -59.40 -51.87
N LYS A 310 -8.69 -58.73 -52.97
CA LYS A 310 -8.39 -57.28 -53.03
C LYS A 310 -9.43 -56.38 -52.35
N GLU A 311 -10.72 -56.69 -52.49
CA GLU A 311 -11.82 -55.92 -51.89
C GLU A 311 -11.81 -55.93 -50.34
N LYS A 312 -11.35 -57.01 -49.72
CA LYS A 312 -11.27 -57.14 -48.25
C LYS A 312 -9.96 -56.59 -47.69
N VAL A 313 -8.91 -56.51 -48.51
CA VAL A 313 -7.61 -55.90 -48.15
C VAL A 313 -7.82 -54.43 -47.81
N GLU A 314 -8.63 -53.70 -48.56
CA GLU A 314 -8.95 -52.29 -48.27
C GLU A 314 -9.58 -52.10 -46.88
N ALA A 315 -10.49 -52.99 -46.48
CA ALA A 315 -11.14 -52.93 -45.16
C ALA A 315 -10.17 -53.23 -44.00
N ILE A 316 -9.22 -54.16 -44.20
CA ILE A 316 -8.18 -54.47 -43.21
C ILE A 316 -7.18 -53.31 -43.10
N GLN A 317 -6.75 -52.77 -44.25
CA GLN A 317 -5.87 -51.62 -44.32
C GLN A 317 -6.49 -50.38 -43.66
N ALA A 318 -7.79 -50.14 -43.86
CA ALA A 318 -8.53 -49.08 -43.18
C ALA A 318 -8.45 -49.22 -41.66
N LYS A 319 -8.67 -50.43 -41.12
CA LYS A 319 -8.55 -50.68 -39.66
C LYS A 319 -7.13 -50.50 -39.13
N MET A 320 -6.12 -50.96 -39.88
CA MET A 320 -4.71 -50.73 -39.51
C MET A 320 -4.39 -49.23 -39.49
N ASN A 321 -4.89 -48.48 -40.47
CA ASN A 321 -4.72 -47.03 -40.53
C ASN A 321 -5.46 -46.34 -39.37
N THR A 322 -6.68 -46.78 -39.02
CA THR A 322 -7.39 -46.29 -37.83
C THR A 322 -6.58 -46.54 -36.55
N ALA A 323 -5.99 -47.72 -36.38
CA ALA A 323 -5.15 -48.00 -35.20
C ALA A 323 -3.89 -47.12 -35.16
N LYS A 324 -3.23 -46.87 -36.31
CA LYS A 324 -2.10 -45.93 -36.41
C LYS A 324 -2.52 -44.51 -36.03
N GLU A 325 -3.68 -44.06 -36.53
CA GLU A 325 -4.19 -42.72 -36.28
C GLU A 325 -4.65 -42.54 -34.84
N ASP A 326 -5.32 -43.54 -34.24
CA ASP A 326 -5.70 -43.56 -32.83
C ASP A 326 -4.47 -43.47 -31.90
N TRP A 327 -3.41 -44.22 -32.22
CA TRP A 327 -2.13 -44.16 -31.51
C TRP A 327 -1.50 -42.78 -31.61
N LYS A 328 -1.39 -42.27 -32.84
CA LYS A 328 -0.82 -40.94 -33.11
C LYS A 328 -1.60 -39.87 -32.36
N ASN A 329 -2.93 -39.89 -32.41
CA ASN A 329 -3.79 -38.94 -31.73
C ASN A 329 -3.64 -39.02 -30.21
N LEU A 330 -3.59 -40.22 -29.62
CA LEU A 330 -3.32 -40.36 -28.18
C LEU A 330 -1.96 -39.75 -27.83
N MET A 331 -0.90 -40.10 -28.57
CA MET A 331 0.45 -39.62 -28.28
C MET A 331 0.58 -38.11 -28.45
N THR A 332 0.03 -37.54 -29.52
CA THR A 332 0.02 -36.10 -29.73
C THR A 332 -0.76 -35.38 -28.63
N ASN A 333 -1.92 -35.91 -28.20
CA ASN A 333 -2.68 -35.33 -27.10
C ASN A 333 -1.92 -35.39 -25.76
N LEU A 334 -1.25 -36.50 -25.47
CA LEU A 334 -0.45 -36.65 -24.25
C LEU A 334 0.78 -35.73 -24.24
N HIS A 335 1.53 -35.63 -25.33
CA HIS A 335 2.68 -34.71 -25.43
C HIS A 335 2.23 -33.24 -25.36
N ASN A 336 1.13 -32.88 -26.06
CA ASN A 336 0.58 -31.52 -25.97
C ASN A 336 0.13 -31.20 -24.53
N ARG A 337 -0.48 -32.17 -23.84
CA ARG A 337 -0.87 -32.01 -22.45
C ARG A 337 0.33 -31.94 -21.50
N GLU A 338 1.38 -32.72 -21.74
CA GLU A 338 2.64 -32.65 -21.00
C GLU A 338 3.26 -31.26 -21.11
N MET A 339 3.45 -30.74 -22.33
CA MET A 339 4.00 -29.39 -22.55
C MET A 339 3.12 -28.31 -21.91
N GLY A 340 1.79 -28.43 -22.03
CA GLY A 340 0.85 -27.51 -21.41
C GLY A 340 0.94 -27.53 -19.87
N LEU A 341 1.03 -28.72 -19.27
CA LEU A 341 1.21 -28.88 -17.83
C LEU A 341 2.59 -28.39 -17.35
N GLN A 342 3.66 -28.61 -18.11
CA GLN A 342 5.00 -28.09 -17.78
C GLN A 342 5.01 -26.56 -17.74
N ASN A 343 4.44 -25.92 -18.76
CA ASN A 343 4.31 -24.47 -18.79
C ASN A 343 3.45 -23.97 -17.61
N LEU A 344 2.31 -24.62 -17.37
CA LEU A 344 1.43 -24.28 -16.26
C LEU A 344 2.11 -24.41 -14.89
N VAL A 345 2.79 -25.52 -14.63
CA VAL A 345 3.57 -25.74 -13.39
C VAL A 345 4.62 -24.64 -13.23
N SER A 346 5.36 -24.31 -14.28
CA SER A 346 6.36 -23.23 -14.24
C SER A 346 5.74 -21.87 -13.92
N GLN A 347 4.58 -21.54 -14.49
CA GLN A 347 3.87 -20.30 -14.20
C GLN A 347 3.33 -20.27 -12.76
N MET A 348 2.80 -21.39 -12.26
CA MET A 348 2.32 -21.53 -10.88
C MET A 348 3.47 -21.42 -9.86
N GLU A 349 4.62 -22.03 -10.14
CA GLU A 349 5.84 -21.89 -9.33
C GLU A 349 6.33 -20.44 -9.31
N ASN A 350 6.32 -19.76 -10.46
CA ASN A 350 6.70 -18.35 -10.56
C ASN A 350 5.74 -17.44 -9.78
N PHE A 351 4.44 -17.76 -9.79
CA PHE A 351 3.45 -17.07 -8.96
C PHE A 351 3.79 -17.25 -7.47
N GLU A 352 3.95 -18.49 -6.99
CA GLU A 352 4.22 -18.76 -5.57
C GLU A 352 5.56 -18.16 -5.11
N ALA A 353 6.60 -18.22 -5.95
CA ALA A 353 7.89 -17.57 -5.69
C ALA A 353 7.80 -16.05 -5.52
N CYS A 354 6.74 -15.41 -6.03
CA CYS A 354 6.44 -14.00 -5.78
C CYS A 354 5.48 -13.79 -4.61
N ALA A 355 4.55 -14.71 -4.38
CA ALA A 355 3.52 -14.61 -3.34
C ALA A 355 4.09 -14.83 -1.94
N GLU A 356 5.00 -15.80 -1.75
CA GLU A 356 5.59 -16.11 -0.44
C GLU A 356 6.40 -14.93 0.13
N PRO A 357 7.36 -14.31 -0.58
CA PRO A 357 8.10 -13.17 -0.04
C PRO A 357 7.20 -11.96 0.24
N LEU A 358 6.16 -11.75 -0.58
CA LEU A 358 5.19 -10.69 -0.34
C LEU A 358 4.38 -10.95 0.93
N GLN A 359 3.95 -12.19 1.16
CA GLN A 359 3.25 -12.59 2.38
C GLN A 359 4.13 -12.41 3.63
N ASP A 360 5.39 -12.82 3.55
CA ASP A 360 6.35 -12.70 4.66
C ASP A 360 6.66 -11.23 4.97
N CYS A 361 6.83 -10.41 3.94
CA CYS A 361 7.04 -8.98 4.10
C CYS A 361 5.81 -8.31 4.75
N LEU A 362 4.59 -8.62 4.29
CA LEU A 362 3.36 -8.12 4.91
C LEU A 362 3.26 -8.54 6.38
N ASN A 363 3.59 -9.78 6.73
CA ASN A 363 3.59 -10.26 8.11
C ASN A 363 4.63 -9.54 8.98
N ALA A 364 5.85 -9.35 8.46
CA ALA A 364 6.91 -8.64 9.17
C ALA A 364 6.55 -7.16 9.38
N THR A 365 6.03 -6.49 8.36
CA THR A 365 5.54 -5.11 8.46
C THR A 365 4.36 -5.01 9.44
N GLU A 366 3.44 -5.97 9.42
CA GLU A 366 2.35 -6.06 10.39
C GLU A 366 2.86 -6.15 11.83
N GLN A 367 3.87 -6.97 12.10
CA GLN A 367 4.49 -7.06 13.41
C GLN A 367 5.12 -5.72 13.84
N VAL A 368 5.89 -5.08 12.97
CA VAL A 368 6.49 -3.75 13.24
C VAL A 368 5.42 -2.71 13.58
N VAL A 369 4.31 -2.71 12.83
CA VAL A 369 3.19 -1.79 13.06
C VAL A 369 2.43 -2.17 14.33
N GLN A 370 2.26 -3.44 14.68
CA GLN A 370 1.63 -3.85 15.93
C GLN A 370 2.46 -3.42 17.15
N GLU A 371 3.77 -3.63 17.12
CA GLU A 371 4.72 -3.27 18.18
C GLU A 371 4.90 -1.74 18.35
N SER A 372 4.54 -0.94 17.34
CA SER A 372 4.59 0.53 17.45
C SER A 372 3.72 1.06 18.59
N SER A 373 4.34 1.84 19.47
CA SER A 373 3.69 2.48 20.61
C SER A 373 3.38 3.95 20.31
N THR A 374 2.17 4.38 20.65
CA THR A 374 1.78 5.79 20.55
C THR A 374 2.13 6.60 21.81
N ARG A 375 2.62 5.95 22.87
CA ARG A 375 2.93 6.57 24.17
C ARG A 375 4.42 6.42 24.47
N LEU A 376 5.20 7.36 23.96
CA LEU A 376 6.63 7.46 24.23
C LEU A 376 6.91 8.55 25.28
N HIS A 377 8.10 8.51 25.87
CA HIS A 377 8.45 9.26 27.07
C HIS A 377 8.72 10.75 26.80
N ASP A 378 9.28 11.09 25.64
CA ASP A 378 9.66 12.46 25.29
C ASP A 378 9.18 12.85 23.88
N LEU A 379 9.44 14.10 23.48
CA LEU A 379 9.07 14.59 22.16
C LEU A 379 9.93 13.97 21.05
N THR A 380 11.20 13.68 21.32
CA THR A 380 12.15 13.12 20.34
C THR A 380 11.72 11.73 19.92
N GLY A 381 11.48 10.84 20.88
CA GLY A 381 11.00 9.49 20.59
C GLY A 381 9.66 9.49 19.86
N LYS A 382 8.73 10.38 20.22
CA LYS A 382 7.45 10.54 19.49
C LYS A 382 7.66 10.91 18.01
N LYS A 383 8.63 11.77 17.70
CA LYS A 383 8.98 12.14 16.32
C LYS A 383 9.66 11.00 15.56
N GLU A 384 10.57 10.29 16.22
CA GLU A 384 11.26 9.13 15.63
C GLU A 384 10.28 8.02 15.27
N GLU A 385 9.31 7.74 16.14
CA GLU A 385 8.27 6.74 15.88
C GLU A 385 7.30 7.19 14.77
N LEU A 386 6.98 8.48 14.68
CA LEU A 386 6.24 9.02 13.53
C LEU A 386 7.02 8.79 12.23
N HIS A 387 8.31 9.11 12.20
CA HIS A 387 9.16 8.89 11.03
C HIS A 387 9.27 7.40 10.67
N LYS A 388 9.37 6.52 11.67
CA LYS A 388 9.35 5.06 11.46
C LYS A 388 8.06 4.61 10.79
N LEU A 389 6.90 5.07 11.27
CA LEU A 389 5.61 4.74 10.63
C LEU A 389 5.46 5.35 9.23
N GLN A 390 6.04 6.52 8.97
CA GLN A 390 6.09 7.11 7.62
C GLN A 390 6.95 6.27 6.67
N SER A 391 8.12 5.80 7.10
CA SER A 391 8.96 4.86 6.35
C SER A 391 8.21 3.58 6.02
N VAL A 392 7.43 3.04 6.97
CA VAL A 392 6.59 1.86 6.72
C VAL A 392 5.52 2.13 5.66
N LEU A 393 4.91 3.33 5.63
CA LEU A 393 3.95 3.70 4.59
C LEU A 393 4.60 3.78 3.20
N GLU A 394 5.85 4.21 3.11
CA GLU A 394 6.63 4.22 1.86
C GLU A 394 6.96 2.79 1.40
N GLU A 395 7.36 1.91 2.32
CA GLU A 395 7.56 0.48 2.04
C GLU A 395 6.27 -0.17 1.55
N LEU A 396 5.12 0.09 2.20
CA LEU A 396 3.81 -0.40 1.78
C LEU A 396 3.44 0.08 0.37
N ALA A 397 3.79 1.30 -0.02
CA ALA A 397 3.59 1.77 -1.40
C ALA A 397 4.39 0.95 -2.42
N SER A 398 5.59 0.49 -2.05
CA SER A 398 6.39 -0.40 -2.91
C SER A 398 5.78 -1.82 -3.01
N LEU A 399 5.20 -2.32 -1.91
CA LEU A 399 4.51 -3.62 -1.89
C LEU A 399 3.23 -3.62 -2.73
N GLU A 400 2.56 -2.47 -2.87
CA GLU A 400 1.41 -2.33 -3.77
C GLU A 400 1.77 -2.66 -5.22
N ILE A 401 2.95 -2.22 -5.68
CA ILE A 401 3.45 -2.52 -7.03
C ILE A 401 3.68 -4.03 -7.20
N GLN A 402 4.24 -4.69 -6.18
CA GLN A 402 4.46 -6.14 -6.22
C GLN A 402 3.14 -6.92 -6.21
N LEU A 403 2.18 -6.49 -5.37
CA LEU A 403 0.83 -7.06 -5.32
C LEU A 403 0.09 -6.91 -6.66
N ASN A 404 0.25 -5.77 -7.33
CA ASN A 404 -0.32 -5.54 -8.66
C ASN A 404 0.25 -6.49 -9.72
N LYS A 405 1.58 -6.68 -9.73
CA LYS A 405 2.23 -7.67 -10.60
C LYS A 405 1.77 -9.10 -10.29
N LEU A 406 1.61 -9.43 -9.01
CA LEU A 406 1.11 -10.74 -8.58
C LEU A 406 -0.34 -10.97 -9.04
N ARG A 407 -1.18 -9.93 -8.98
CA ARG A 407 -2.55 -9.93 -9.49
C ARG A 407 -2.61 -10.18 -10.99
N GLU A 408 -1.75 -9.53 -11.78
CA GLU A 408 -1.64 -9.80 -13.22
C GLU A 408 -1.28 -11.26 -13.50
N LYS A 409 -0.32 -11.83 -12.77
CA LYS A 409 0.06 -13.25 -12.89
C LYS A 409 -1.08 -14.20 -12.54
N ALA A 410 -1.81 -13.94 -11.44
CA ALA A 410 -2.98 -14.75 -11.09
C ALA A 410 -4.08 -14.67 -12.15
N GLN A 411 -4.24 -13.50 -12.78
CA GLN A 411 -5.24 -13.28 -13.81
C GLN A 411 -4.89 -14.03 -15.10
N LEU A 412 -3.61 -14.06 -15.51
CA LEU A 412 -3.15 -14.89 -16.63
C LEU A 412 -3.44 -16.38 -16.40
N LEU A 413 -3.13 -16.91 -15.21
CA LEU A 413 -3.44 -18.29 -14.82
C LEU A 413 -4.94 -18.61 -14.86
N TRP A 414 -5.78 -17.62 -14.57
CA TRP A 414 -7.24 -17.72 -14.54
C TRP A 414 -7.88 -17.61 -15.92
N ASP A 415 -7.51 -16.59 -16.71
CA ASP A 415 -8.12 -16.26 -18.00
C ASP A 415 -7.88 -17.35 -19.04
N GLU A 416 -6.72 -18.01 -18.99
CA GLU A 416 -6.42 -19.18 -19.83
C GLU A 416 -7.22 -20.44 -19.43
N HIS A 417 -8.04 -20.37 -18.37
CA HIS A 417 -8.72 -21.50 -17.73
C HIS A 417 -7.76 -22.66 -17.40
N ALA A 418 -6.47 -22.32 -17.24
CA ALA A 418 -5.39 -23.27 -17.05
C ALA A 418 -5.31 -23.72 -15.59
N ALA A 419 -5.76 -22.89 -14.65
CA ALA A 419 -5.80 -23.19 -13.22
C ALA A 419 -7.13 -22.79 -12.54
N GLY A 420 -7.40 -23.37 -11.38
CA GLY A 420 -8.56 -23.05 -10.54
C GLY A 420 -8.53 -21.66 -9.87
N LYS A 421 -9.61 -21.32 -9.13
CA LYS A 421 -9.80 -19.97 -8.53
C LYS A 421 -8.81 -19.65 -7.43
N GLY A 422 -8.04 -20.64 -6.96
CA GLY A 422 -7.17 -20.55 -5.79
C GLY A 422 -6.20 -19.37 -5.85
N PHE A 423 -5.59 -19.10 -7.00
CA PHE A 423 -4.64 -18.01 -7.20
C PHE A 423 -5.27 -16.63 -7.06
N VAL A 424 -6.46 -16.45 -7.63
CA VAL A 424 -7.23 -15.19 -7.51
C VAL A 424 -7.67 -14.98 -6.06
N HIS A 425 -8.09 -16.04 -5.36
CA HIS A 425 -8.40 -15.96 -3.93
C HIS A 425 -7.17 -15.64 -3.08
N ARG A 426 -6.00 -16.20 -3.42
CA ARG A 426 -4.74 -15.91 -2.74
C ARG A 426 -4.35 -14.44 -2.88
N VAL A 427 -4.45 -13.87 -4.08
CA VAL A 427 -4.26 -12.43 -4.31
C VAL A 427 -5.27 -11.59 -3.54
N ALA A 428 -6.55 -11.98 -3.52
CA ALA A 428 -7.57 -11.27 -2.77
C ALA A 428 -7.29 -11.26 -1.26
N GLN A 429 -6.80 -12.37 -0.70
CA GLN A 429 -6.39 -12.46 0.70
C GLN A 429 -5.23 -11.50 1.01
N LEU A 430 -4.15 -11.55 0.21
CA LEU A 430 -3.01 -10.65 0.36
C LEU A 430 -3.42 -9.17 0.20
N SER A 431 -4.32 -8.88 -0.73
CA SER A 431 -4.86 -7.53 -0.94
C SER A 431 -5.66 -7.03 0.26
N ALA A 432 -6.46 -7.89 0.87
CA ALA A 432 -7.21 -7.54 2.07
C ALA A 432 -6.28 -7.28 3.27
N GLN A 433 -5.24 -8.10 3.45
CA GLN A 433 -4.24 -7.90 4.49
C GLN A 433 -3.46 -6.60 4.27
N TYR A 434 -2.98 -6.36 3.06
CA TYR A 434 -2.31 -5.12 2.66
C TYR A 434 -3.15 -3.88 2.97
N LEU A 435 -4.44 -3.90 2.59
CA LEU A 435 -5.35 -2.78 2.81
C LEU A 435 -5.59 -2.54 4.30
N ALA A 436 -5.84 -3.61 5.07
CA ALA A 436 -6.03 -3.52 6.52
C ALA A 436 -4.80 -2.96 7.22
N LEU A 437 -3.62 -3.48 6.87
CA LEU A 437 -2.33 -3.01 7.40
C LEU A 437 -2.07 -1.55 7.03
N THR A 438 -2.28 -1.16 5.77
CA THR A 438 -2.11 0.23 5.32
C THR A 438 -3.03 1.20 6.08
N ASN A 439 -4.28 0.81 6.30
CA ASN A 439 -5.23 1.64 7.06
C ASN A 439 -4.81 1.77 8.52
N LEU A 440 -4.41 0.67 9.16
CA LEU A 440 -3.92 0.67 10.54
C LEU A 440 -2.67 1.54 10.69
N THR A 441 -1.70 1.42 9.77
CA THR A 441 -0.48 2.24 9.77
C THR A 441 -0.81 3.71 9.60
N LYS A 442 -1.70 4.08 8.66
CA LYS A 442 -2.16 5.46 8.46
C LYS A 442 -2.85 6.03 9.70
N GLU A 443 -3.69 5.23 10.35
CA GLU A 443 -4.37 5.64 11.58
C GLU A 443 -3.36 5.89 12.72
N LYS A 444 -2.43 4.95 12.95
CA LYS A 444 -1.37 5.10 13.96
C LYS A 444 -0.47 6.29 13.66
N ALA A 445 -0.06 6.49 12.40
CA ALA A 445 0.76 7.60 11.95
C ALA A 445 0.03 8.95 12.18
N SER A 446 -1.24 9.06 11.77
CA SER A 446 -2.04 10.27 11.99
C SER A 446 -2.24 10.57 13.47
N ARG A 447 -2.44 9.53 14.28
CA ARG A 447 -2.57 9.68 15.74
C ARG A 447 -1.27 10.20 16.36
N ILE A 448 -0.13 9.61 16.03
CA ILE A 448 1.15 10.04 16.60
C ILE A 448 1.56 11.44 16.09
N ASP A 449 1.24 11.78 14.84
CA ASP A 449 1.43 13.14 14.29
C ASP A 449 0.69 14.22 15.09
N ARG A 450 -0.58 13.97 15.46
CA ARG A 450 -1.34 14.86 16.35
C ARG A 450 -0.70 14.96 17.74
N ILE A 451 -0.23 13.84 18.29
CA ILE A 451 0.44 13.81 19.61
C ILE A 451 1.76 14.58 19.57
N VAL A 452 2.54 14.44 18.50
CA VAL A 452 3.78 15.19 18.25
C VAL A 452 3.47 16.68 18.15
N SER A 453 2.46 17.06 17.36
CA SER A 453 2.04 18.44 17.18
C SER A 453 1.60 19.08 18.51
N GLU A 454 0.77 18.40 19.29
CA GLU A 454 0.34 18.87 20.63
C GLU A 454 1.54 19.05 21.57
N HIS A 455 2.47 18.08 21.59
CA HIS A 455 3.67 18.15 22.44
C HIS A 455 4.64 19.25 21.96
N GLN A 456 4.78 19.48 20.65
CA GLN A 456 5.55 20.61 20.12
C GLN A 456 4.99 21.95 20.57
N LEU A 457 3.67 22.15 20.46
CA LEU A 457 3.02 23.37 20.91
C LEU A 457 3.14 23.59 22.41
N PHE A 458 3.10 22.51 23.21
CA PHE A 458 3.41 22.57 24.64
C PHE A 458 4.85 23.00 24.88
N SER A 459 5.83 22.32 24.29
CA SER A 459 7.25 22.62 24.51
C SER A 459 7.63 24.04 24.07
N GLN A 460 7.06 24.51 22.96
CA GLN A 460 7.25 25.88 22.50
C GLN A 460 6.63 26.88 23.48
N GLY A 461 5.35 26.72 23.84
CA GLY A 461 4.67 27.62 24.77
C GLY A 461 5.31 27.63 26.17
N LEU A 462 5.80 26.48 26.64
CA LEU A 462 6.58 26.35 27.88
C LEU A 462 7.84 27.21 27.80
N LYS A 463 8.60 27.09 26.70
CA LYS A 463 9.85 27.85 26.52
C LYS A 463 9.61 29.35 26.41
N GLU A 464 8.57 29.75 25.68
CA GLU A 464 8.17 31.16 25.52
C GLU A 464 7.78 31.78 26.88
N LEU A 465 6.98 31.08 27.69
CA LEU A 465 6.60 31.56 29.02
C LEU A 465 7.78 31.56 30.00
N GLN A 466 8.64 30.53 29.99
CA GLN A 466 9.85 30.49 30.81
C GLN A 466 10.78 31.68 30.52
N ASN A 467 11.01 31.97 29.23
CA ASN A 467 11.84 33.12 28.83
C ASN A 467 11.20 34.44 29.30
N TRP A 468 9.89 34.61 29.10
CA TRP A 468 9.18 35.80 29.55
C TRP A 468 9.23 35.98 31.08
N VAL A 469 9.09 34.90 31.86
CA VAL A 469 9.21 34.92 33.33
C VAL A 469 10.63 35.33 33.74
N ALA A 470 11.66 34.79 33.10
CA ALA A 470 13.05 35.13 33.38
C ALA A 470 13.36 36.61 33.07
N ASP A 471 12.97 37.09 31.89
CA ASP A 471 13.17 38.48 31.47
C ASP A 471 12.43 39.46 32.38
N THR A 472 11.19 39.14 32.74
CA THR A 472 10.37 39.96 33.64
C THR A 472 10.93 39.97 35.06
N SER A 473 11.42 38.83 35.55
CA SER A 473 12.09 38.76 36.86
C SER A 473 13.33 39.66 36.90
N HIS A 474 14.11 39.68 35.82
CA HIS A 474 15.28 40.55 35.70
C HIS A 474 14.90 42.05 35.66
N MET A 475 13.85 42.41 34.92
CA MET A 475 13.32 43.77 34.93
C MET A 475 12.83 44.20 36.32
N LEU A 476 12.07 43.35 37.02
CA LEU A 476 11.59 43.63 38.37
C LEU A 476 12.72 43.85 39.36
N HIS A 477 13.81 43.08 39.27
CA HIS A 477 15.00 43.31 40.11
C HIS A 477 15.56 44.73 39.93
N THR A 478 15.53 45.26 38.70
CA THR A 478 15.96 46.64 38.42
C THR A 478 14.99 47.67 39.00
N TYR A 479 13.69 47.37 39.04
CA TYR A 479 12.67 48.28 39.57
C TYR A 479 12.71 48.34 41.11
N CYS A 480 12.98 47.22 41.78
CA CYS A 480 13.16 47.14 43.24
C CYS A 480 14.45 47.80 43.76
N ALA A 481 15.41 48.13 42.89
CA ALA A 481 16.66 48.73 43.32
C ALA A 481 16.38 50.04 44.10
N PRO A 482 16.92 50.25 45.32
CA PRO A 482 16.71 51.48 46.06
C PRO A 482 17.10 52.72 45.24
N THR A 483 16.28 53.77 45.28
CA THR A 483 16.58 55.06 44.69
C THR A 483 15.79 56.15 45.39
N ALA A 484 16.43 57.30 45.61
CA ALA A 484 15.75 58.49 46.11
C ALA A 484 15.28 59.44 45.00
N ASP A 485 15.53 59.16 43.72
CA ASP A 485 15.05 60.03 42.63
C ASP A 485 13.57 59.77 42.33
N LYS A 486 12.72 60.76 42.61
CA LYS A 486 11.28 60.71 42.36
C LYS A 486 10.94 60.38 40.90
N ASN A 487 11.66 60.96 39.93
CA ASN A 487 11.38 60.71 38.51
C ASN A 487 11.66 59.25 38.13
N ILE A 488 12.69 58.65 38.74
CA ILE A 488 13.00 57.23 38.55
C ILE A 488 11.93 56.36 39.21
N LEU A 489 11.46 56.70 40.41
CA LEU A 489 10.37 55.99 41.09
C LEU A 489 9.07 56.03 40.27
N ASP A 490 8.66 57.21 39.78
CA ASP A 490 7.49 57.37 38.92
C ASP A 490 7.63 56.58 37.60
N SER A 491 8.80 56.67 36.96
CA SER A 491 9.08 55.91 35.72
C SER A 491 9.00 54.41 35.95
N ARG A 492 9.54 53.90 37.06
CA ARG A 492 9.49 52.48 37.43
C ARG A 492 8.08 52.05 37.78
N MET A 493 7.29 52.88 38.46
CA MET A 493 5.89 52.58 38.75
C MET A 493 5.09 52.41 37.47
N ILE A 494 5.19 53.35 36.52
CA ILE A 494 4.51 53.25 35.20
C ILE A 494 4.91 51.96 34.47
N LYS A 495 6.21 51.64 34.45
CA LYS A 495 6.71 50.40 33.84
C LYS A 495 6.17 49.15 34.54
N LEU A 496 6.12 49.16 35.87
CA LEU A 496 5.56 48.06 36.66
C LEU A 496 4.06 47.86 36.39
N GLU A 497 3.28 48.93 36.30
CA GLU A 497 1.85 48.86 35.96
C GLU A 497 1.61 48.29 34.55
N ALA A 498 2.46 48.69 33.58
CA ALA A 498 2.43 48.11 32.24
C ALA A 498 2.76 46.60 32.26
N LEU A 499 3.76 46.18 33.05
CA LEU A 499 4.08 44.76 33.24
C LEU A 499 2.94 43.99 33.91
N LEU A 500 2.31 44.55 34.94
CA LEU A 500 1.16 43.94 35.61
C LEU A 500 -0.05 43.77 34.69
N THR A 501 -0.23 44.69 33.74
CA THR A 501 -1.25 44.58 32.69
C THR A 501 -0.90 43.47 31.71
N ALA A 502 0.35 43.44 31.20
CA ALA A 502 0.81 42.38 30.29
C ALA A 502 0.78 40.98 30.93
N ARG A 503 0.99 40.91 32.25
CA ARG A 503 0.92 39.67 33.04
C ARG A 503 -0.45 39.00 32.98
N GLN A 504 -1.55 39.75 32.83
CA GLN A 504 -2.90 39.16 32.74
C GLN A 504 -3.05 38.25 31.51
N GLU A 505 -2.59 38.71 30.35
CA GLU A 505 -2.56 37.91 29.12
C GLU A 505 -1.65 36.68 29.28
N LYS A 506 -0.49 36.86 29.91
CA LYS A 506 0.44 35.74 30.17
C LYS A 506 -0.12 34.71 31.16
N GLU A 507 -0.98 35.13 32.10
CA GLU A 507 -1.67 34.21 33.00
C GLU A 507 -2.66 33.31 32.24
N ILE A 508 -3.34 33.84 31.23
CA ILE A 508 -4.22 33.06 30.34
C ILE A 508 -3.39 32.04 29.57
N GLN A 509 -2.25 32.46 29.01
CA GLN A 509 -1.32 31.57 28.31
C GLN A 509 -0.79 30.45 29.22
N LEU A 510 -0.49 30.74 30.49
CA LEU A 510 -0.09 29.74 31.47
C LEU A 510 -1.20 28.69 31.71
N LYS A 511 -2.46 29.13 31.89
CA LYS A 511 -3.61 28.22 32.08
C LYS A 511 -3.83 27.32 30.86
N MET A 512 -3.72 27.89 29.66
CA MET A 512 -3.79 27.13 28.40
C MET A 512 -2.65 26.12 28.29
N LEU A 513 -1.42 26.52 28.67
CA LEU A 513 -0.26 25.63 28.66
C LEU A 513 -0.42 24.46 29.63
N ILE A 514 -0.94 24.69 30.84
CA ILE A 514 -1.22 23.63 31.82
C ILE A 514 -2.20 22.61 31.24
N THR A 515 -3.30 23.09 30.65
CA THR A 515 -4.31 22.24 30.01
C THR A 515 -3.71 21.42 28.86
N ARG A 516 -2.86 22.04 28.04
CA ARG A 516 -2.15 21.34 26.96
C ARG A 516 -1.14 20.34 27.53
N GLY A 517 -0.46 20.67 28.61
CA GLY A 517 0.44 19.78 29.33
C GLY A 517 -0.27 18.52 29.88
N GLU A 518 -1.50 18.66 30.38
CA GLU A 518 -2.34 17.51 30.75
C GLU A 518 -2.72 16.64 29.55
N SER A 519 -3.01 17.27 28.40
CA SER A 519 -3.24 16.54 27.14
C SER A 519 -2.00 15.78 26.68
N VAL A 520 -0.82 16.39 26.80
CA VAL A 520 0.47 15.75 26.53
C VAL A 520 0.70 14.58 27.49
N GLN A 521 0.41 14.72 28.79
CA GLN A 521 0.54 13.63 29.77
C GLN A 521 -0.34 12.42 29.42
N ARG A 522 -1.59 12.64 28.98
CA ARG A 522 -2.49 11.55 28.54
C ARG A 522 -1.93 10.72 27.37
N ASN A 523 -1.02 11.29 26.60
CA ASN A 523 -0.38 10.69 25.43
C ASN A 523 1.13 10.46 25.61
N THR A 524 1.60 10.38 26.85
CA THR A 524 3.00 10.11 27.20
C THR A 524 3.11 8.78 27.94
N SER A 525 4.27 8.12 27.87
CA SER A 525 4.53 6.90 28.66
C SER A 525 4.50 7.21 30.17
N ALA A 526 4.36 6.17 31.00
CA ALA A 526 4.37 6.32 32.46
C ALA A 526 5.68 6.95 32.99
N GLU A 527 6.80 6.73 32.30
CA GLU A 527 8.11 7.30 32.63
C GLU A 527 8.21 8.79 32.25
N GLY A 528 7.58 9.20 31.15
CA GLY A 528 7.62 10.60 30.69
C GLY A 528 6.64 11.52 31.40
N VAL A 529 5.54 11.00 31.95
CA VAL A 529 4.52 11.80 32.67
C VAL A 529 5.13 12.63 33.81
N PRO A 530 5.97 12.05 34.72
CA PRO A 530 6.65 12.83 35.77
C PRO A 530 7.53 13.97 35.23
N VAL A 531 8.15 13.80 34.05
CA VAL A 531 8.99 14.84 33.43
C VAL A 531 8.14 16.04 33.00
N VAL A 532 7.02 15.79 32.34
CA VAL A 532 6.09 16.86 31.92
C VAL A 532 5.45 17.53 33.14
N GLN A 533 5.09 16.76 34.17
CA GLN A 533 4.58 17.31 35.43
C GLN A 533 5.60 18.22 36.11
N LYS A 534 6.87 17.79 36.18
CA LYS A 534 7.95 18.60 36.73
C LYS A 534 8.14 19.89 35.95
N GLN A 535 8.17 19.83 34.61
CA GLN A 535 8.28 21.04 33.77
C GLN A 535 7.15 22.05 34.02
N ILE A 536 5.92 21.57 34.18
CA ILE A 536 4.76 22.41 34.51
C ILE A 536 4.92 22.98 35.93
N GLN A 537 5.37 22.17 36.89
CA GLN A 537 5.56 22.61 38.27
C GLN A 537 6.67 23.67 38.37
N ASP A 538 7.82 23.45 37.73
CA ASP A 538 8.93 24.41 37.68
C ASP A 538 8.48 25.76 37.07
N LEU A 539 7.62 25.75 36.05
CA LEU A 539 7.04 26.98 35.50
C LEU A 539 6.05 27.65 36.48
N LYS A 540 5.21 26.88 37.18
CA LYS A 540 4.30 27.43 38.21
C LYS A 540 5.08 28.06 39.36
N ASP A 541 6.11 27.39 39.85
CA ASP A 541 6.93 27.87 40.96
C ASP A 541 7.66 29.17 40.58
N SER A 542 8.23 29.24 39.37
CA SER A 542 8.86 30.46 38.86
C SER A 542 7.86 31.60 38.59
N TRP A 543 6.63 31.26 38.17
CA TRP A 543 5.53 32.22 38.05
C TRP A 543 5.10 32.77 39.42
N ASP A 544 4.95 31.92 40.44
CA ASP A 544 4.57 32.34 41.79
C ASP A 544 5.68 33.18 42.47
N ALA A 545 6.95 32.85 42.20
CA ALA A 545 8.09 33.67 42.60
C ALA A 545 8.04 35.05 41.93
N LEU A 546 7.76 35.11 40.63
CA LEU A 546 7.59 36.38 39.90
C LEU A 546 6.47 37.23 40.50
N LEU A 547 5.33 36.64 40.86
CA LEU A 547 4.22 37.36 41.51
C LEU A 547 4.63 37.93 42.87
N SER A 548 5.34 37.14 43.66
CA SER A 548 5.82 37.57 44.98
C SER A 548 6.78 38.76 44.86
N VAL A 549 7.73 38.69 43.91
CA VAL A 549 8.65 39.80 43.63
C VAL A 549 7.90 41.02 43.08
N SER A 550 6.89 40.84 42.25
CA SER A 550 6.09 41.93 41.69
C SER A 550 5.27 42.66 42.76
N ILE A 551 4.64 41.92 43.69
CA ILE A 551 3.92 42.49 44.83
C ILE A 551 4.87 43.26 45.74
N HIS A 552 6.04 42.68 46.04
CA HIS A 552 7.07 43.35 46.84
C HIS A 552 7.56 44.64 46.17
N CYS A 553 7.87 44.58 44.86
CA CYS A 553 8.26 45.74 44.06
C CYS A 553 7.22 46.86 44.10
N LYS A 554 5.94 46.49 43.90
CA LYS A 554 4.83 47.45 43.94
C LYS A 554 4.72 48.12 45.30
N SER A 555 4.68 47.33 46.38
CA SER A 555 4.59 47.85 47.74
C SER A 555 5.77 48.75 48.10
N GLN A 556 6.98 48.40 47.67
CA GLN A 556 8.18 49.22 47.89
C GLN A 556 8.07 50.57 47.16
N LEU A 557 7.72 50.56 45.86
CA LEU A 557 7.58 51.79 45.08
C LEU A 557 6.43 52.67 45.59
N GLU A 558 5.27 52.10 45.93
CA GLU A 558 4.14 52.83 46.53
C GLU A 558 4.54 53.47 47.87
N GLY A 559 5.29 52.73 48.70
CA GLY A 559 5.81 53.23 49.97
C GLY A 559 6.76 54.42 49.78
N SER A 560 7.75 54.31 48.89
CA SER A 560 8.69 55.39 48.59
C SER A 560 8.00 56.61 47.97
N LEU A 561 7.04 56.42 47.05
CA LEU A 561 6.26 57.52 46.47
C LEU A 561 5.33 58.19 47.48
N SER A 562 4.78 57.44 48.44
CA SER A 562 3.99 58.00 49.53
C SER A 562 4.86 58.86 50.47
N GLN A 563 6.10 58.43 50.76
CA GLN A 563 7.05 59.23 51.54
C GLN A 563 7.37 60.55 50.82
N TRP A 564 7.64 60.48 49.51
CA TRP A 564 7.87 61.65 48.67
C TRP A 564 6.67 62.61 48.65
N THR A 565 5.46 62.09 48.50
CA THR A 565 4.22 62.88 48.53
C THR A 565 4.03 63.56 49.87
N SER A 566 4.31 62.86 50.98
CA SER A 566 4.20 63.43 52.33
C SER A 566 5.26 64.51 52.60
N TYR A 567 6.50 64.30 52.18
CA TYR A 567 7.56 65.30 52.30
C TYR A 567 7.23 66.57 51.51
N GLN A 568 6.80 66.43 50.26
CA GLN A 568 6.47 67.56 49.39
C GLN A 568 5.25 68.36 49.90
N GLU A 569 4.25 67.70 50.49
CA GLU A 569 3.12 68.42 51.09
C GLU A 569 3.54 69.23 52.32
N ASP A 570 4.37 68.69 53.22
CA ASP A 570 4.90 69.44 54.36
C ASP A 570 5.76 70.64 53.91
N VAL A 571 6.63 70.43 52.91
CA VAL A 571 7.44 71.51 52.30
C VAL A 571 6.53 72.60 51.75
N ARG A 572 5.51 72.24 50.96
CA ARG A 572 4.55 73.20 50.39
C ARG A 572 3.83 74.00 51.47
N GLN A 573 3.40 73.34 52.55
CA GLN A 573 2.77 74.01 53.69
C GLN A 573 3.72 74.96 54.41
N PHE A 574 4.96 74.54 54.63
CA PHE A 574 5.98 75.35 55.29
C PHE A 574 6.40 76.57 54.46
N VAL A 575 6.56 76.41 53.15
CA VAL A 575 6.85 77.52 52.23
C VAL A 575 5.70 78.54 52.23
N ALA A 576 4.45 78.09 52.11
CA ALA A 576 3.29 78.99 52.14
C ALA A 576 3.18 79.75 53.48
N TRP A 577 3.54 79.09 54.59
CA TRP A 577 3.62 79.73 55.89
C TRP A 577 4.77 80.75 55.98
N LEU A 578 5.97 80.41 55.50
CA LEU A 578 7.10 81.33 55.43
C LEU A 578 6.74 82.60 54.65
N GLU A 579 6.13 82.46 53.47
CA GLU A 579 5.67 83.58 52.66
C GLU A 579 4.68 84.48 53.41
N HIS A 580 3.73 83.90 54.15
CA HIS A 580 2.78 84.65 54.96
C HIS A 580 3.43 85.43 56.12
N VAL A 581 4.40 84.83 56.80
CA VAL A 581 5.14 85.50 57.88
C VAL A 581 6.07 86.57 57.34
N GLU A 582 6.76 86.31 56.23
CA GLU A 582 7.59 87.29 55.52
C GLU A 582 6.75 88.52 55.12
N GLU A 583 5.53 88.32 54.60
CA GLU A 583 4.59 89.41 54.31
C GLU A 583 4.16 90.17 55.58
N SER A 584 3.92 89.45 56.68
CA SER A 584 3.53 90.04 57.97
C SER A 584 4.65 90.86 58.64
N LEU A 585 5.91 90.45 58.44
CA LEU A 585 7.12 91.13 58.88
C LEU A 585 7.55 92.28 57.98
N ASN A 586 6.89 92.44 56.82
CA ASN A 586 7.23 93.47 55.85
C ASN A 586 7.17 94.86 56.53
N PRO A 587 8.26 95.64 56.49
CA PRO A 587 8.34 96.95 57.11
C PRO A 587 7.56 97.98 56.29
N ALA A 588 6.24 97.85 56.20
CA ALA A 588 5.43 99.05 56.05
C ALA A 588 5.67 99.86 57.33
N GLU A 589 6.20 101.08 57.21
CA GLU A 589 6.35 102.03 58.33
C GLU A 589 4.97 102.30 58.93
N LYS A 590 4.56 101.42 59.84
CA LYS A 590 3.34 101.56 60.63
C LYS A 590 3.62 102.69 61.61
N HIS A 591 3.13 103.87 61.26
CA HIS A 591 3.11 105.02 62.13
C HIS A 591 2.28 104.64 63.36
N CYS A 592 2.94 104.50 64.50
CA CYS A 592 2.33 104.17 65.78
C CYS A 592 2.55 105.38 66.69
N PRO A 593 1.79 106.47 66.54
CA PRO A 593 2.09 107.72 67.24
C PRO A 593 1.92 107.60 68.76
N GLU A 594 0.84 106.93 69.19
CA GLU A 594 0.43 106.86 70.59
C GLU A 594 1.04 105.67 71.34
N MET A 595 1.19 105.78 72.67
CA MET A 595 1.71 104.71 73.52
C MET A 595 0.94 103.38 73.39
N ARG A 596 -0.39 103.47 73.27
CA ARG A 596 -1.26 102.30 73.10
C ARG A 596 -0.94 101.55 71.81
N ASP A 597 -0.71 102.28 70.72
CA ASP A 597 -0.44 101.70 69.40
C ASP A 597 0.94 101.02 69.38
N LYS A 598 1.95 101.63 70.02
CA LYS A 598 3.29 101.02 70.18
C LYS A 598 3.24 99.75 71.01
N THR A 599 2.47 99.76 72.09
CA THR A 599 2.29 98.58 72.97
C THR A 599 1.52 97.46 72.26
N ALA A 600 0.52 97.81 71.45
CA ALA A 600 -0.21 96.85 70.61
C ALA A 600 0.69 96.26 69.52
N ASN A 601 1.54 97.08 68.88
CA ASN A 601 2.53 96.63 67.91
C ASN A 601 3.57 95.69 68.54
N LEU A 602 4.06 96.00 69.75
CA LEU A 602 4.94 95.13 70.52
C LEU A 602 4.28 93.77 70.82
N SER A 603 3.02 93.80 71.28
CA SER A 603 2.27 92.57 71.56
C SER A 603 2.08 91.73 70.30
N LYS A 604 1.75 92.37 69.16
CA LYS A 604 1.63 91.70 67.87
C LYS A 604 2.96 91.11 67.39
N ALA A 605 4.07 91.84 67.52
CA ALA A 605 5.40 91.35 67.15
C ALA A 605 5.83 90.15 68.02
N LYS A 606 5.53 90.18 69.32
CA LYS A 606 5.81 89.07 70.24
C LYS A 606 5.03 87.81 69.89
N LEU A 607 3.73 87.94 69.63
CA LEU A 607 2.89 86.80 69.18
C LEU A 607 3.40 86.21 67.87
N LEU A 608 3.78 87.05 66.90
CA LEU A 608 4.34 86.59 65.63
C LEU A 608 5.70 85.88 65.83
N TYR A 609 6.55 86.36 66.74
CA TYR A 609 7.81 85.70 67.05
C TYR A 609 7.60 84.34 67.75
N GLU A 610 6.64 84.24 68.67
CA GLU A 610 6.24 82.98 69.29
C GLU A 610 5.70 81.98 68.26
N GLU A 611 4.88 82.46 67.30
CA GLU A 611 4.42 81.65 66.17
C GLU A 611 5.59 81.12 65.35
N VAL A 612 6.57 81.96 65.00
CA VAL A 612 7.79 81.55 64.28
C VAL A 612 8.53 80.45 65.03
N LEU A 613 8.77 80.62 66.34
CA LEU A 613 9.44 79.61 67.14
C LEU A 613 8.67 78.28 67.18
N SER A 614 7.34 78.33 67.27
CA SER A 614 6.51 77.13 67.29
C SER A 614 6.59 76.32 66.00
N HIS A 615 6.77 76.97 64.84
CA HIS A 615 6.87 76.30 63.55
C HIS A 615 8.22 75.58 63.31
N ASN A 616 9.20 75.73 64.21
CA ASN A 616 10.44 74.93 64.17
C ASN A 616 10.16 73.43 64.16
N THR A 617 9.11 72.98 64.86
CA THR A 617 8.77 71.55 64.94
C THR A 617 8.34 70.98 63.58
N LEU A 618 7.75 71.80 62.71
CA LEU A 618 7.41 71.40 61.36
C LEU A 618 8.68 71.30 60.50
N LEU A 619 9.61 72.24 60.65
CA LEU A 619 10.92 72.17 60.00
C LEU A 619 11.73 70.93 60.45
N ASP A 620 11.66 70.57 61.73
CA ASP A 620 12.27 69.33 62.25
C ASP A 620 11.62 68.08 61.64
N THR A 621 10.30 68.10 61.45
CA THR A 621 9.55 67.03 60.79
C THR A 621 9.95 66.88 59.32
N ILE A 622 10.06 68.00 58.59
CA ILE A 622 10.55 68.04 57.20
C ILE A 622 11.99 67.52 57.13
N THR A 623 12.85 67.91 58.08
CA THR A 623 14.24 67.45 58.19
C THR A 623 14.30 65.93 58.39
N ALA A 624 13.49 65.38 59.29
CA ALA A 624 13.41 63.95 59.53
C ALA A 624 12.92 63.17 58.29
N LYS A 625 11.88 63.69 57.61
CA LYS A 625 11.36 63.10 56.36
C LYS A 625 12.40 63.17 55.22
N SER A 626 13.11 64.29 55.08
CA SER A 626 14.19 64.45 54.10
C SER A 626 15.35 63.48 54.36
N ALA A 627 15.69 63.23 55.62
CA ALA A 627 16.69 62.23 56.01
C ALA A 627 16.28 60.78 55.65
N CYS A 628 14.98 60.47 55.62
CA CYS A 628 14.51 59.18 55.12
C CYS A 628 14.61 59.04 53.58
N ILE A 629 14.76 60.16 52.86
CA ILE A 629 14.84 60.26 51.39
C ILE A 629 16.28 60.67 50.96
N SER A 630 17.26 60.55 51.88
CA SER A 630 18.53 61.30 51.93
C SER A 630 19.54 61.13 50.79
N GLU A 631 19.31 60.24 49.82
CA GLU A 631 20.21 60.10 48.66
C GLU A 631 19.92 61.13 47.55
N ASN A 632 18.89 61.96 47.67
CA ASN A 632 18.55 62.97 46.68
C ASN A 632 19.21 64.33 46.99
N PHE A 633 20.17 64.75 46.17
CA PHE A 633 20.84 66.05 46.29
C PHE A 633 19.85 67.24 46.25
N VAL A 634 18.73 67.09 45.53
CA VAL A 634 17.72 68.13 45.41
C VAL A 634 17.00 68.40 46.73
N THR A 635 16.66 67.35 47.50
CA THR A 635 16.00 67.54 48.82
C THR A 635 16.95 68.13 49.85
N GLN A 636 18.25 67.87 49.72
CA GLN A 636 19.25 68.48 50.59
C GLN A 636 19.37 69.99 50.33
N LEU A 637 19.40 70.41 49.06
CA LEU A 637 19.40 71.83 48.70
C LEU A 637 18.10 72.53 49.10
N GLU A 638 16.95 71.90 48.86
CA GLU A 638 15.64 72.42 49.25
C GLU A 638 15.54 72.58 50.78
N LEU A 639 15.98 71.58 51.54
CA LEU A 639 16.03 71.67 53.01
C LEU A 639 16.96 72.78 53.49
N GLN A 640 18.12 72.94 52.86
CA GLN A 640 19.06 74.01 53.20
C GLN A 640 18.43 75.39 52.98
N ASP A 641 17.78 75.61 51.84
CA ASP A 641 17.07 76.88 51.55
C ASP A 641 15.97 77.16 52.58
N LEU A 642 15.16 76.15 52.94
CA LEU A 642 14.13 76.29 53.97
C LEU A 642 14.70 76.64 55.34
N GLN A 643 15.82 76.01 55.72
CA GLN A 643 16.51 76.31 56.98
C GLN A 643 17.07 77.74 57.00
N GLU A 644 17.69 78.18 55.90
CA GLU A 644 18.23 79.53 55.75
C GLU A 644 17.11 80.58 55.79
N ARG A 645 16.02 80.39 55.04
CA ARG A 645 14.84 81.27 55.05
C ARG A 645 14.18 81.35 56.42
N TYR A 646 13.98 80.20 57.09
CA TYR A 646 13.41 80.17 58.42
C TYR A 646 14.25 80.95 59.44
N ASN A 647 15.57 80.76 59.42
CA ASN A 647 16.47 81.50 60.31
C ASN A 647 16.43 83.00 60.03
N ALA A 648 16.37 83.42 58.76
CA ALA A 648 16.22 84.83 58.39
C ALA A 648 14.89 85.42 58.90
N VAL A 649 13.78 84.69 58.75
CA VAL A 649 12.46 85.09 59.27
C VAL A 649 12.47 85.19 60.80
N LYS A 650 13.07 84.22 61.49
CA LYS A 650 13.25 84.22 62.95
C LYS A 650 14.06 85.42 63.42
N ASP A 651 15.18 85.71 62.78
CA ASP A 651 16.02 86.86 63.11
C ASP A 651 15.30 88.18 62.81
N ASN A 652 14.52 88.26 61.72
CA ASN A 652 13.69 89.42 61.39
C ASN A 652 12.60 89.65 62.42
N ALA A 653 11.87 88.61 62.83
CA ALA A 653 10.85 88.69 63.87
C ALA A 653 11.45 89.10 65.22
N MET A 654 12.60 88.54 65.61
CA MET A 654 13.32 88.93 66.82
C MET A 654 13.74 90.41 66.78
N ARG A 655 14.28 90.88 65.63
CA ARG A 655 14.61 92.30 65.43
C ARG A 655 13.37 93.19 65.48
N ALA A 656 12.24 92.76 64.94
CA ALA A 656 10.99 93.51 64.99
C ALA A 656 10.47 93.65 66.42
N VAL A 657 10.56 92.60 67.25
CA VAL A 657 10.26 92.66 68.68
C VAL A 657 11.21 93.64 69.39
N GLY A 658 12.52 93.50 69.21
CA GLY A 658 13.50 94.40 69.84
C GLY A 658 13.27 95.86 69.48
N LYS A 659 13.01 96.15 68.21
CA LYS A 659 12.67 97.49 67.73
C LYS A 659 11.37 98.01 68.37
N ALA A 660 10.32 97.18 68.46
CA ALA A 660 9.08 97.58 69.12
C ALA A 660 9.27 97.83 70.64
N GLU A 661 10.12 97.06 71.32
CA GLU A 661 10.47 97.26 72.74
C GLU A 661 11.22 98.58 72.95
N GLU A 662 12.23 98.87 72.11
CA GLU A 662 12.97 100.13 72.13
C GLU A 662 12.03 101.34 71.97
N LEU A 663 11.04 101.25 71.07
CA LEU A 663 10.07 102.32 70.83
C LEU A 663 9.12 102.56 72.01
N VAL A 664 8.63 101.48 72.62
CA VAL A 664 7.81 101.55 73.82
C VAL A 664 8.63 102.18 74.96
N LYS A 665 9.88 101.76 75.13
CA LYS A 665 10.78 102.30 76.15
C LYS A 665 11.09 103.79 75.92
N ALA A 666 11.44 104.19 74.69
CA ALA A 666 11.70 105.59 74.36
C ALA A 666 10.46 106.48 74.61
N HIS A 667 9.27 105.97 74.32
CA HIS A 667 8.03 106.70 74.60
C HIS A 667 7.72 106.77 76.11
N GLN A 668 8.03 105.73 76.90
CA GLN A 668 7.96 105.78 78.37
C GLN A 668 8.95 106.78 78.96
N GLU A 669 10.18 106.85 78.44
CA GLU A 669 11.18 107.85 78.84
C GLU A 669 10.70 109.27 78.52
N TYR A 670 10.04 109.47 77.37
CA TYR A 670 9.40 110.73 77.02
C TYR A 670 8.27 111.11 77.99
N GLN A 671 7.33 110.20 78.26
CA GLN A 671 6.25 110.42 79.23
C GLN A 671 6.80 110.70 80.64
N HIS A 672 7.81 109.96 81.07
CA HIS A 672 8.44 110.14 82.37
C HIS A 672 9.17 111.47 82.48
N GLY A 673 9.94 111.86 81.45
CA GLY A 673 10.58 113.17 81.38
C GLY A 673 9.56 114.31 81.39
N LEU A 674 8.40 114.10 80.76
CA LEU A 674 7.32 115.08 80.71
C LEU A 674 6.70 115.27 82.09
N HIS A 675 6.37 114.17 82.77
CA HIS A 675 5.85 114.21 84.14
C HIS A 675 6.87 114.77 85.14
N THR A 676 8.15 114.43 85.00
CA THR A 676 9.21 114.94 85.89
C THR A 676 9.37 116.45 85.74
N PHE A 677 9.28 116.97 84.52
CA PHE A 677 9.32 118.42 84.28
C PHE A 677 8.04 119.12 84.76
N GLU A 678 6.88 118.49 84.59
CA GLU A 678 5.59 118.95 85.10
C GLU A 678 5.57 119.08 86.62
N ASP A 679 5.92 118.02 87.34
CA ASP A 679 5.93 118.00 88.81
C ASP A 679 6.94 119.02 89.37
N TRP A 680 8.13 119.09 88.76
CA TRP A 680 9.13 120.09 89.13
C TRP A 680 8.62 121.52 88.92
N LEU A 681 7.96 121.78 87.78
CA LEU A 681 7.43 123.10 87.47
C LEU A 681 6.30 123.49 88.42
N GLU A 682 5.41 122.55 88.78
CA GLU A 682 4.34 122.76 89.75
C GLU A 682 4.90 123.06 91.14
N GLU A 683 5.88 122.27 91.63
CA GLU A 683 6.51 122.49 92.93
C GLU A 683 7.21 123.87 93.00
N GLU A 684 7.92 124.26 91.94
CA GLU A 684 8.60 125.56 91.88
C GLU A 684 7.59 126.72 91.74
N GLN A 685 6.47 126.53 91.05
CA GLN A 685 5.37 127.50 90.99
C GLN A 685 4.68 127.67 92.36
N GLU A 686 4.45 126.60 93.11
CA GLU A 686 3.90 126.67 94.47
C GLU A 686 4.84 127.43 95.42
N LYS A 687 6.14 127.11 95.37
CA LYS A 687 7.16 127.85 96.13
C LYS A 687 7.17 129.33 95.77
N LEU A 688 7.12 129.67 94.48
CA LEU A 688 7.04 131.06 94.03
C LEU A 688 5.74 131.74 94.53
N GLY A 689 4.62 131.03 94.52
CA GLY A 689 3.34 131.50 95.03
C GLY A 689 3.42 131.92 96.51
N CYS A 690 4.16 131.17 97.33
CA CYS A 690 4.38 131.48 98.74
C CYS A 690 5.12 132.81 98.97
N TYR A 691 5.85 133.31 97.97
CA TYR A 691 6.65 134.54 98.06
C TYR A 691 6.01 135.75 97.37
N THR A 692 4.74 135.65 96.96
CA THR A 692 4.01 136.74 96.30
C THR A 692 3.46 137.80 97.28
N GLN A 693 3.41 137.50 98.58
CA GLN A 693 2.86 138.41 99.58
C GLN A 693 3.95 139.32 100.16
N LEU A 694 3.95 140.59 99.74
CA LEU A 694 5.00 141.58 100.00
C LEU A 694 4.68 142.47 101.23
N GLU A 695 4.36 141.87 102.37
CA GLU A 695 4.07 142.60 103.62
C GLU A 695 4.79 141.96 104.81
N GLY A 696 5.65 142.72 105.49
CA GLY A 696 6.44 142.24 106.62
C GLY A 696 7.57 143.20 107.02
N GLU A 697 8.29 142.87 108.09
CA GLU A 697 9.49 143.59 108.53
C GLU A 697 10.64 143.44 107.50
N VAL A 698 11.59 144.38 107.47
CA VAL A 698 12.66 144.45 106.45
C VAL A 698 13.50 143.17 106.38
N GLU A 699 13.79 142.54 107.52
CA GLU A 699 14.54 141.28 107.59
C GLU A 699 13.82 140.12 106.88
N LEU A 700 12.49 140.02 107.04
CA LEU A 700 11.68 138.98 106.39
C LEU A 700 11.63 139.14 104.86
N LEU A 701 11.59 140.39 104.38
CA LEU A 701 11.62 140.69 102.95
C LEU A 701 13.01 140.39 102.34
N GLU A 702 14.09 140.57 103.09
CA GLU A 702 15.46 140.19 102.67
C GLU A 702 15.63 138.67 102.59
N GLU A 703 15.12 137.91 103.57
CA GLU A 703 15.08 136.44 103.51
C GLU A 703 14.24 135.95 102.32
N THR A 704 13.11 136.59 102.04
CA THR A 704 12.27 136.26 100.89
C THR A 704 13.00 136.52 99.56
N LEU A 705 13.81 137.59 99.49
CA LEU A 705 14.63 137.88 98.32
C LEU A 705 15.71 136.83 98.10
N GLN A 706 16.33 136.33 99.17
CA GLN A 706 17.31 135.26 99.10
C GLN A 706 16.68 133.95 98.59
N LYS A 707 15.48 133.61 99.07
CA LYS A 707 14.71 132.45 98.57
C LYS A 707 14.31 132.61 97.09
N LEU A 708 13.94 133.81 96.65
CA LEU A 708 13.70 134.09 95.21
C LEU A 708 14.99 134.01 94.36
N GLN A 709 16.18 134.27 94.93
CA GLN A 709 17.46 134.04 94.25
C GLN A 709 17.78 132.55 94.13
N GLU A 710 17.42 131.74 95.13
CA GLU A 710 17.54 130.27 95.05
C GLU A 710 16.63 129.69 93.95
N LEU A 711 15.35 130.11 93.89
CA LEU A 711 14.44 129.75 92.80
C LEU A 711 14.97 130.17 91.41
N GLN A 712 15.67 131.31 91.33
CA GLN A 712 16.33 131.73 90.09
C GLN A 712 17.48 130.79 89.68
N CYS A 713 18.24 130.26 90.64
CA CYS A 713 19.28 129.28 90.38
C CYS A 713 18.67 127.95 89.91
N HIS A 714 17.55 127.52 90.49
CA HIS A 714 16.81 126.33 90.06
C HIS A 714 16.33 126.44 88.60
N CYS A 715 16.23 127.64 88.01
CA CYS A 715 15.89 127.73 86.59
C CYS A 715 16.88 127.03 85.65
N THR A 716 18.14 126.85 86.08
CA THR A 716 19.13 126.07 85.32
C THR A 716 18.85 124.57 85.35
N GLU A 717 18.30 124.07 86.45
CA GLU A 717 17.83 122.70 86.61
C GLU A 717 16.59 122.45 85.74
N GLY A 718 15.59 123.34 85.79
CA GLY A 718 14.41 123.29 84.92
C GLY A 718 14.76 123.28 83.43
N GLN A 719 15.73 124.09 83.01
CA GLN A 719 16.21 124.08 81.62
C GLN A 719 16.92 122.78 81.23
N ALA A 720 17.64 122.14 82.16
CA ALA A 720 18.26 120.84 81.92
C ALA A 720 17.22 119.71 81.80
N LEU A 721 16.18 119.75 82.64
CA LEU A 721 15.03 118.83 82.55
C LEU A 721 14.29 118.99 81.22
N LEU A 722 14.00 120.23 80.80
CA LEU A 722 13.37 120.52 79.51
C LEU A 722 14.22 120.03 78.32
N ASN A 723 15.54 120.21 78.36
CA ASN A 723 16.44 119.73 77.31
C ASN A 723 16.45 118.20 77.24
N THR A 724 16.46 117.52 78.38
CA THR A 724 16.41 116.05 78.46
C THR A 724 15.09 115.52 77.91
N LEU A 725 13.98 116.19 78.25
CA LEU A 725 12.65 115.92 77.70
C LEU A 725 12.63 116.06 76.17
N LEU A 726 13.19 117.14 75.63
CA LEU A 726 13.26 117.33 74.17
C LEU A 726 14.11 116.26 73.47
N VAL A 727 15.22 115.81 74.07
CA VAL A 727 16.03 114.70 73.51
C VAL A 727 15.23 113.40 73.48
N SER A 728 14.49 113.07 74.55
CA SER A 728 13.64 111.87 74.57
C SER A 728 12.51 111.95 73.54
N ARG A 729 11.96 113.15 73.26
CA ARG A 729 10.95 113.39 72.22
C ARG A 729 11.48 113.09 70.81
N GLU A 730 12.70 113.50 70.49
CA GLU A 730 13.30 113.28 69.15
C GLU A 730 13.44 111.79 68.79
N LEU A 731 13.58 110.90 69.78
CA LEU A 731 13.61 109.45 69.54
C LEU A 731 12.24 108.86 69.18
N VAL A 732 11.16 109.59 69.52
CA VAL A 732 9.77 109.13 69.42
C VAL A 732 9.09 109.66 68.16
N ILE A 733 9.44 110.88 67.72
CA ILE A 733 8.86 111.58 66.56
C ILE A 733 8.90 110.77 65.24
N PRO A 734 10.00 110.08 64.87
CA PRO A 734 10.06 109.33 63.62
C PRO A 734 8.99 108.24 63.49
N TRP A 735 8.33 107.86 64.60
CA TRP A 735 7.31 106.83 64.67
C TRP A 735 5.88 107.38 64.74
N GLY A 736 5.74 108.70 64.55
CA GLY A 736 4.52 109.45 64.71
C GLY A 736 4.61 110.37 65.92
N LEU A 737 4.19 111.62 65.74
CA LEU A 737 4.14 112.63 66.79
C LEU A 737 3.02 112.27 67.79
N PRO A 738 3.33 111.99 69.07
CA PRO A 738 2.30 111.67 70.06
C PRO A 738 1.48 112.92 70.40
N GLN A 739 0.19 112.93 70.08
CA GLN A 739 -0.59 114.16 70.16
C GLN A 739 -0.87 114.59 71.60
N ILE A 740 -1.00 113.62 72.51
CA ILE A 740 -1.34 113.87 73.91
C ILE A 740 -0.15 114.54 74.60
N GLU A 741 1.01 113.90 74.54
CA GLU A 741 2.22 114.38 75.18
C GLU A 741 2.75 115.66 74.51
N ASP A 742 2.65 115.80 73.18
CA ASP A 742 3.10 117.02 72.49
C ASP A 742 2.27 118.25 72.90
N ARG A 743 0.94 118.11 73.02
CA ARG A 743 0.07 119.18 73.55
C ARG A 743 0.38 119.52 75.02
N ARG A 744 0.67 118.51 75.85
CA ARG A 744 1.04 118.76 77.25
C ARG A 744 2.38 119.46 77.34
N LEU A 745 3.37 119.05 76.54
CA LEU A 745 4.67 119.72 76.43
C LEU A 745 4.52 121.18 75.97
N GLU A 746 3.69 121.47 74.96
CA GLU A 746 3.42 122.85 74.53
C GLU A 746 2.84 123.70 75.67
N THR A 747 1.95 123.11 76.48
CA THR A 747 1.35 123.76 77.65
C THR A 747 2.39 124.01 78.73
N LEU A 748 3.20 123.00 79.09
CA LEU A 748 4.28 123.10 80.06
C LEU A 748 5.36 124.10 79.65
N GLN A 749 5.67 124.20 78.36
CA GLN A 749 6.59 125.22 77.84
C GLN A 749 6.03 126.64 77.99
N GLN A 750 4.71 126.82 77.87
CA GLN A 750 4.07 128.11 78.14
C GLN A 750 4.07 128.43 79.64
N GLU A 751 3.69 127.48 80.48
CA GLU A 751 3.73 127.58 81.94
C GLU A 751 5.16 127.87 82.44
N TRP A 752 6.18 127.25 81.86
CA TRP A 752 7.58 127.51 82.15
C TRP A 752 8.00 128.95 81.86
N ARG A 753 7.61 129.48 80.68
CA ARG A 753 7.89 130.89 80.33
C ARG A 753 7.17 131.85 81.26
N LEU A 754 5.93 131.52 81.66
CA LEU A 754 5.15 132.32 82.61
C LEU A 754 5.80 132.30 84.00
N TYR A 755 6.21 131.14 84.49
CA TYR A 755 6.95 131.00 85.75
C TYR A 755 8.22 131.86 85.74
N GLN A 756 9.03 131.77 84.69
CA GLN A 756 10.24 132.60 84.55
C GLN A 756 9.93 134.10 84.57
N ALA A 757 8.86 134.54 83.88
CA ALA A 757 8.45 135.93 83.87
C ALA A 757 7.95 136.39 85.26
N GLN A 758 7.09 135.59 85.91
CA GLN A 758 6.57 135.88 87.25
C GLN A 758 7.67 135.95 88.29
N LEU A 759 8.64 135.04 88.26
CA LEU A 759 9.79 135.04 89.16
C LEU A 759 10.63 136.32 89.03
N VAL A 760 10.84 136.78 87.79
CA VAL A 760 11.55 138.04 87.52
C VAL A 760 10.75 139.24 88.03
N ASP A 761 9.43 139.24 87.81
CA ASP A 761 8.53 140.32 88.22
C ASP A 761 8.38 140.40 89.75
N THR A 762 8.10 139.31 90.46
CA THR A 762 8.00 139.31 91.94
C THR A 762 9.31 139.72 92.58
N ARG A 763 10.44 139.24 92.07
CA ARG A 763 11.77 139.67 92.54
C ARG A 763 12.01 141.15 92.26
N GLY A 764 11.57 141.66 91.11
CA GLY A 764 11.64 143.08 90.77
C GLY A 764 10.80 143.95 91.70
N GLN A 765 9.56 143.52 92.00
CA GLN A 765 8.65 144.21 92.91
C GLN A 765 9.13 144.18 94.36
N LEU A 766 9.63 143.04 94.84
CA LEU A 766 10.22 142.90 96.18
C LEU A 766 11.47 143.80 96.33
N ASN A 767 12.37 143.81 95.35
CA ASN A 767 13.53 144.71 95.35
C ASN A 767 13.12 146.20 95.37
N SER A 768 12.10 146.58 94.61
CA SER A 768 11.57 147.95 94.62
C SER A 768 10.98 148.32 95.98
N SER A 769 10.26 147.38 96.61
CA SER A 769 9.62 147.58 97.91
C SER A 769 10.65 147.67 99.05
N LEU A 770 11.66 146.79 99.05
CA LEU A 770 12.82 146.88 99.96
C LEU A 770 13.58 148.20 99.80
N ALA A 771 13.79 148.65 98.55
CA ALA A 771 14.43 149.94 98.30
C ALA A 771 13.63 151.12 98.88
N LYS A 772 12.29 151.10 98.76
CA LYS A 772 11.40 152.11 99.35
C LYS A 772 11.40 152.07 100.88
N LEU A 773 11.34 150.87 101.49
CA LEU A 773 11.36 150.71 102.95
C LEU A 773 12.68 151.20 103.55
N ARG A 774 13.82 150.84 102.96
CA ARG A 774 15.14 151.38 103.37
C ARG A 774 15.21 152.91 103.26
N GLN A 775 14.53 153.50 102.27
CA GLN A 775 14.46 154.96 102.11
C GLN A 775 13.58 155.63 103.18
N ILE A 776 12.50 154.98 103.63
CA ILE A 776 11.68 155.44 104.76
C ILE A 776 12.46 155.35 106.07
N GLU A 777 13.20 154.25 106.27
CA GLU A 777 14.02 154.04 107.46
C GLU A 777 15.17 155.07 107.57
N GLN A 778 15.82 155.43 106.45
CA GLN A 778 16.76 156.56 106.41
C GLN A 778 16.11 157.90 106.77
N LYS A 779 14.87 158.16 106.31
CA LYS A 779 14.14 159.39 106.68
C LYS A 779 13.76 159.41 108.17
N PHE A 780 13.42 158.27 108.75
CA PHE A 780 13.17 158.12 110.18
C PHE A 780 14.43 158.40 111.02
N GLN A 781 15.60 157.88 110.61
CA GLN A 781 16.88 158.18 111.28
C GLN A 781 17.29 159.67 111.19
N CYS A 782 16.97 160.36 110.08
CA CYS A 782 17.14 161.81 109.96
C CYS A 782 16.21 162.60 110.90
N LEU A 783 14.97 162.14 111.13
CA LEU A 783 14.04 162.75 112.07
C LEU A 783 14.46 162.52 113.53
N ASP A 784 14.97 161.33 113.87
CA ASP A 784 15.47 161.00 115.22
C ASP A 784 16.71 161.83 115.59
N SER A 785 17.63 162.04 114.63
CA SER A 785 18.80 162.92 114.82
C SER A 785 18.43 164.41 114.93
N TRP A 786 17.39 164.86 114.23
CA TRP A 786 16.85 166.22 114.37
C TRP A 786 16.20 166.45 115.75
N LEU A 787 15.42 165.48 116.26
CA LEU A 787 14.77 165.54 117.57
C LEU A 787 15.79 165.63 118.72
N LYS A 788 16.86 164.82 118.70
CA LYS A 788 17.96 164.86 119.70
C LYS A 788 18.72 166.20 119.71
N GLY A 789 18.74 166.92 118.57
CA GLY A 789 19.34 168.26 118.46
C GLY A 789 18.48 169.40 119.03
N MET A 790 17.16 169.20 119.18
CA MET A 790 16.27 170.19 119.80
C MET A 790 16.27 170.11 121.33
N GLU A 791 16.38 168.92 121.91
CA GLU A 791 16.45 168.73 123.37
C GLU A 791 17.68 169.38 124.01
N THR A 792 18.80 169.44 123.29
CA THR A 792 20.04 170.08 123.76
C THR A 792 19.99 171.63 123.78
N LYS A 793 18.99 172.28 123.16
CA LYS A 793 18.83 173.75 123.17
C LYS A 793 17.87 174.28 124.26
N ALA A 794 17.16 173.42 125.00
CA ALA A 794 16.15 173.83 125.98
C ALA A 794 16.65 173.99 127.44
N GLN A 795 17.91 173.63 127.76
CA GLN A 795 18.42 173.61 129.15
C GLN A 795 19.29 174.84 129.58
N LEU A 796 19.37 175.94 128.81
CA LEU A 796 20.26 177.09 129.09
C LEU A 796 19.61 178.41 129.56
N ARG A 797 18.30 178.49 129.87
CA ARG A 797 17.65 179.74 130.39
C ARG A 797 16.47 179.49 131.33
N ASN A 798 16.72 179.34 132.64
CA ASN A 798 15.84 179.66 133.79
C ASN A 798 16.43 179.03 135.07
N ASN A 799 16.55 179.62 136.27
CA ASN A 799 16.68 180.99 136.78
C ASN A 799 16.94 180.86 138.31
N ARG A 800 17.51 181.88 138.95
CA ARG A 800 17.76 181.97 140.40
C ARG A 800 16.47 182.15 141.23
N GLN A 801 16.40 181.46 142.38
CA GLN A 801 15.64 181.65 143.65
C GLN A 801 14.10 181.51 143.66
N SER A 802 13.44 180.88 144.66
CA SER A 802 13.88 180.18 145.91
C SER A 802 12.74 179.33 146.50
N ASP A 803 13.11 178.18 147.08
CA ASP A 803 12.63 177.41 148.26
C ASP A 803 11.14 177.31 148.66
N GLN A 804 10.67 176.05 148.80
CA GLN A 804 10.40 175.30 150.06
C GLN A 804 9.06 174.50 150.06
N CYS A 805 9.14 173.17 149.90
CA CYS A 805 8.32 172.11 150.55
C CYS A 805 8.68 170.72 149.96
N HIS A 806 8.96 169.79 150.87
CA HIS A 806 9.41 168.38 150.79
C HIS A 806 9.96 167.78 149.49
#